data_AF-A0A938X9T0-F1
#
_entry.id   AF-A0A938X9T0-F1
#
_cell.length_a   1.000
_cell.length_b   1.000
_cell.length_c   1.000
_cell.angle_alpha   90.00
_cell.angle_beta   90.00
_cell.angle_gamma   90.00
#
_symmetry.space_group_name_H-M   'P 1'
#
loop_
_entity.id
_entity.type
_entity.pdbx_description
1 polymer ?
#
loop_
_entity_poly.entity_id
_entity_poly.type
_entity_poly.pdbx_seq_one_letter_code
_entity_poly.pdbx_strand_id
1 'polypeptide(L)'
;MADNSVKKRNTVFVLAVFFSAVYLFWRIFFTIPWDDGFWPAAAGILLVLAELVTAFGTAELLVSRMQGAGRQIPFPEQAGAEDFPDVDVFIATHNEAPELLYKTVNACTFLEYPDPAKVHIYVCDDGGRDSVRALAQRLGAGYIGMRENRQAKAGNYNHALARTSSPLIATFDADMIPRRTFLLRTVPYFLLPDVRLGLLQTPQSFYNQDLFQFNLYAEKGIPNEQDFFSREINILRNATNTAAYTGSNTVILRSALEEIGGFPCDTVTEDFETSLRLQKAGYITYATSEVLAAGLSTTTVASMISQRIRWARGVIQSIRNTGALRTGKLSLPARLSYLNAWLYWWSFLCRMIFILAPVLFALFDVRLVVCGFWELLFFWLPAFLSNRAAMLYLGTNIRSARWSQIIDTILAPYLIWPVLLESAGIRQRTFKVTDKKKRRERTASFWYLIPHGILIVLTVAAILRFIRGKYGMALVYSSVILFWLGYNLLGLLYAVFFMLGRESRRISDRIGAREKAQVETDGGSFPAVTEDVSEEGIALRLPGQEAGGTPPHLPEKGSRFRIRVCTAHYRASLQAVCVYAGQGKLTATVEPEGEESRRHWLQIIHDREHSLPRELDPWMTVYDEIRQNALVRWKKGR
;
A
#
# COMPACT_ATOMS: atom_id res chain seq x y z
N MET A 1 15.33 24.94 17.67
CA MET A 1 15.71 24.37 16.36
C MET A 1 14.53 23.77 15.57
N ALA A 2 13.61 23.02 16.20
CA ALA A 2 12.44 22.43 15.53
C ALA A 2 11.48 23.47 14.91
N ASP A 3 11.20 24.58 15.61
CA ASP A 3 10.29 25.63 15.12
C ASP A 3 10.79 26.33 13.84
N ASN A 4 12.10 26.60 13.74
CA ASN A 4 12.71 27.15 12.53
C ASN A 4 12.63 26.17 11.34
N SER A 5 12.71 24.86 11.58
CA SER A 5 12.56 23.83 10.54
C SER A 5 11.12 23.78 10.00
N VAL A 6 10.13 23.83 10.90
CA VAL A 6 8.70 23.87 10.53
C VAL A 6 8.36 25.13 9.77
N LYS A 7 8.84 26.31 10.22
CA LYS A 7 8.67 27.58 9.53
C LYS A 7 9.25 27.53 8.12
N LYS A 8 10.51 27.08 7.97
CA LYS A 8 11.17 26.95 6.67
C LYS A 8 10.38 26.05 5.72
N ARG A 9 9.94 24.87 6.19
CA ARG A 9 9.09 23.96 5.41
C ARG A 9 7.81 24.64 4.94
N ASN A 10 7.07 25.26 5.86
CA ASN A 10 5.78 25.87 5.54
C ASN A 10 5.97 27.03 4.55
N THR A 11 7.04 27.81 4.65
CA THR A 11 7.39 28.82 3.64
C THR A 11 7.60 28.20 2.26
N VAL A 12 8.35 27.09 2.16
CA VAL A 12 8.54 26.38 0.88
C VAL A 12 7.21 25.89 0.31
N PHE A 13 6.31 25.39 1.15
CA PHE A 13 4.98 24.93 0.72
C PHE A 13 4.13 26.08 0.18
N VAL A 14 4.09 27.22 0.89
CA VAL A 14 3.36 28.41 0.45
C VAL A 14 3.90 28.92 -0.88
N LEU A 15 5.23 28.97 -1.05
CA LEU A 15 5.86 29.36 -2.31
C LEU A 15 5.50 28.39 -3.45
N ALA A 16 5.49 27.09 -3.19
CA ALA A 16 5.11 26.09 -4.20
C ALA A 16 3.66 26.27 -4.66
N VAL A 17 2.72 26.49 -3.73
CA VAL A 17 1.32 26.77 -4.05
C VAL A 17 1.20 28.09 -4.83
N PHE A 18 1.90 29.14 -4.41
CA PHE A 18 1.90 30.45 -5.08
C PHE A 18 2.41 30.36 -6.52
N PHE A 19 3.61 29.82 -6.74
CA PHE A 19 4.16 29.71 -8.10
C PHE A 19 3.34 28.77 -9.00
N SER A 20 2.75 27.71 -8.44
CA SER A 20 1.82 26.86 -9.19
C SER A 20 0.57 27.61 -9.62
N ALA A 21 0.01 28.46 -8.75
CA ALA A 21 -1.14 29.30 -9.10
C ALA A 21 -0.80 30.32 -10.19
N VAL A 22 0.36 30.98 -10.10
CA VAL A 22 0.85 31.91 -11.14
C VAL A 22 1.03 31.19 -12.49
N TYR A 23 1.68 30.02 -12.47
CA TYR A 23 1.85 29.18 -13.67
C TYR A 23 0.51 28.78 -14.30
N LEU A 24 -0.44 28.30 -13.48
CA LEU A 24 -1.74 27.87 -13.97
C LEU A 24 -2.59 29.03 -14.49
N PHE A 25 -2.52 30.20 -13.86
CA PHE A 25 -3.15 31.42 -14.37
C PHE A 25 -2.62 31.76 -15.76
N TRP A 26 -1.29 31.78 -15.93
CA TRP A 26 -0.67 31.98 -17.24
C TRP A 26 -1.13 30.92 -18.26
N ARG A 27 -1.12 29.64 -17.88
CA ARG A 27 -1.56 28.53 -18.73
C ARG A 27 -3.00 28.69 -19.21
N ILE A 28 -3.94 28.99 -18.31
CA ILE A 28 -5.37 29.09 -18.60
C ILE A 28 -5.66 30.25 -19.57
N PHE A 29 -5.06 31.42 -19.35
CA PHE A 29 -5.49 32.63 -20.05
C PHE A 29 -4.66 32.98 -21.28
N PHE A 30 -3.40 32.52 -21.38
CA PHE A 30 -2.47 33.02 -22.40
C PHE A 30 -1.91 31.98 -23.35
N THR A 31 -2.09 30.68 -23.06
CA THR A 31 -1.35 29.63 -23.77
C THR A 31 -2.23 28.62 -24.52
N ILE A 32 -3.55 28.77 -24.48
CA ILE A 32 -4.47 27.87 -25.20
C ILE A 32 -4.45 28.25 -26.69
N PRO A 33 -4.25 27.29 -27.61
CA PRO A 33 -4.13 27.53 -29.04
C PRO A 33 -5.49 27.70 -29.72
N TRP A 34 -6.22 28.77 -29.40
CA TRP A 34 -7.56 29.05 -29.94
C TRP A 34 -7.56 29.20 -31.47
N ASP A 35 -6.48 29.76 -32.03
CA ASP A 35 -6.37 30.06 -33.46
C ASP A 35 -5.88 28.86 -34.30
N ASP A 36 -5.36 27.79 -33.68
CA ASP A 36 -4.83 26.62 -34.38
C ASP A 36 -5.93 25.58 -34.71
N GLY A 37 -7.18 25.87 -34.37
CA GLY A 37 -8.36 25.03 -34.64
C GLY A 37 -8.83 24.17 -33.46
N PHE A 38 -9.92 23.42 -33.68
CA PHE A 38 -10.61 22.69 -32.62
C PHE A 38 -9.73 21.64 -31.91
N TRP A 39 -9.00 20.82 -32.67
CA TRP A 39 -8.22 19.72 -32.09
C TRP A 39 -7.05 20.21 -31.21
N PRO A 40 -6.21 21.16 -31.66
CA PRO A 40 -5.20 21.80 -30.80
C PRO A 40 -5.81 22.45 -29.55
N ALA A 41 -6.89 23.21 -29.69
CA ALA A 41 -7.55 23.87 -28.56
C ALA A 41 -8.07 22.86 -27.53
N ALA A 42 -8.75 21.81 -27.98
CA ALA A 42 -9.22 20.73 -27.11
C ALA A 42 -8.08 20.01 -26.38
N ALA A 43 -6.99 19.70 -27.08
CA ALA A 43 -5.81 19.09 -26.48
C ALA A 43 -5.12 20.01 -25.47
N GLY A 44 -5.04 21.32 -25.76
CA GLY A 44 -4.55 22.34 -24.84
C GLY A 44 -5.39 22.44 -23.56
N ILE A 45 -6.73 22.45 -23.69
CA ILE A 45 -7.66 22.44 -22.56
C ILE A 45 -7.50 21.17 -21.71
N LEU A 46 -7.43 20.00 -22.34
CA LEU A 46 -7.23 18.73 -21.63
C LEU A 46 -5.91 18.72 -20.85
N LEU A 47 -4.84 19.28 -21.41
CA LEU A 47 -3.57 19.43 -20.73
C LEU A 47 -3.70 20.36 -19.51
N VAL A 48 -4.35 21.53 -19.65
CA VAL A 48 -4.60 22.45 -18.53
C VAL A 48 -5.43 21.79 -17.43
N LEU A 49 -6.46 21.01 -17.77
CA LEU A 49 -7.26 20.27 -16.79
C LEU A 49 -6.42 19.22 -16.04
N ALA A 50 -5.53 18.50 -16.74
CA ALA A 50 -4.62 17.55 -16.13
C ALA A 50 -3.63 18.24 -15.15
N GLU A 51 -3.12 19.42 -15.53
CA GLU A 51 -2.26 20.24 -14.69
C GLU A 51 -3.01 20.75 -13.44
N LEU A 52 -4.25 21.22 -13.59
CA LEU A 52 -5.12 21.67 -12.50
C LEU A 52 -5.39 20.56 -11.48
N VAL A 53 -5.73 19.36 -11.95
CA VAL A 53 -5.96 18.20 -11.07
C VAL A 53 -4.71 17.87 -10.26
N THR A 54 -3.56 17.83 -10.91
CA THR A 54 -2.27 17.51 -10.26
C THR A 54 -1.86 18.58 -9.24
N ALA A 55 -2.02 19.86 -9.61
CA ALA A 55 -1.71 20.98 -8.73
C ALA A 55 -2.65 21.04 -7.52
N PHE A 56 -3.95 20.77 -7.72
CA PHE A 56 -4.91 20.70 -6.63
C PHE A 56 -4.55 19.61 -5.61
N GLY A 57 -4.29 18.39 -6.09
CA GLY A 57 -3.91 17.28 -5.20
C GLY A 57 -2.60 17.54 -4.45
N THR A 58 -1.63 18.18 -5.11
CA THR A 58 -0.39 18.62 -4.47
C THR A 58 -0.66 19.67 -3.40
N ALA A 59 -1.43 20.72 -3.72
CA ALA A 59 -1.73 21.79 -2.79
C ALA A 59 -2.51 21.30 -1.56
N GLU A 60 -3.52 20.43 -1.74
CA GLU A 60 -4.28 19.82 -0.64
C GLU A 60 -3.35 19.02 0.29
N LEU A 61 -2.43 18.24 -0.27
CA LEU A 61 -1.47 17.45 0.50
C LEU A 61 -0.49 18.32 1.30
N LEU A 62 0.02 19.39 0.68
CA LEU A 62 0.88 20.38 1.35
C LEU A 62 0.13 21.07 2.50
N VAL A 63 -1.12 21.49 2.27
CA VAL A 63 -1.97 22.11 3.29
C VAL A 63 -2.27 21.14 4.44
N SER A 64 -2.65 19.91 4.14
CA SER A 64 -2.90 18.86 5.13
C SER A 64 -1.65 18.59 5.98
N ARG A 65 -0.45 18.62 5.39
CA ARG A 65 0.82 18.51 6.15
C ARG A 65 1.09 19.72 7.05
N MET A 66 0.78 20.94 6.62
CA MET A 66 0.90 22.14 7.46
C MET A 66 -0.05 22.08 8.66
N GLN A 67 -1.28 21.60 8.45
CA GLN A 67 -2.32 21.51 9.48
C GLN A 67 -2.16 20.29 10.40
N GLY A 68 -1.58 19.20 9.91
CA GLY A 68 -1.55 17.91 10.61
C GLY A 68 -0.83 17.92 11.96
N ALA A 69 0.13 18.83 12.17
CA ALA A 69 0.82 18.96 13.45
C ALA A 69 -0.11 19.35 14.62
N GLY A 70 -1.22 20.05 14.35
CA GLY A 70 -2.17 20.50 15.38
C GLY A 70 -3.36 19.57 15.61
N ARG A 71 -3.43 18.41 14.93
CA ARG A 71 -4.58 17.49 14.96
C ARG A 71 -4.20 16.03 15.24
N GLN A 72 -3.00 15.80 15.78
CA GLN A 72 -2.63 14.47 16.27
C GLN A 72 -3.32 14.21 17.60
N ILE A 73 -3.95 13.03 17.70
CA ILE A 73 -4.49 12.54 18.96
C ILE A 73 -3.33 11.82 19.66
N PRO A 74 -2.89 12.29 20.84
CA PRO A 74 -1.82 11.62 21.57
C PRO A 74 -2.28 10.24 22.02
N PHE A 75 -1.33 9.30 22.10
CA PHE A 75 -1.61 8.00 22.69
C PHE A 75 -1.92 8.19 24.19
N PRO A 76 -3.04 7.65 24.71
CA PRO A 76 -3.35 7.76 26.13
C PRO A 76 -2.42 6.86 26.94
N GLU A 77 -1.51 7.46 27.72
CA GLU A 77 -0.52 6.72 28.52
C GLU A 77 -1.09 6.10 29.81
N GLN A 78 -2.28 6.53 30.26
CA GLN A 78 -2.85 6.20 31.56
C GLN A 78 -4.31 5.74 31.43
N ALA A 79 -4.52 4.53 30.93
CA ALA A 79 -5.81 3.83 31.08
C ALA A 79 -5.64 2.70 32.10
N GLY A 80 -6.50 2.67 33.13
CA GLY A 80 -6.53 1.56 34.09
C GLY A 80 -6.93 0.28 33.38
N ALA A 81 -6.47 -0.88 33.86
CA ALA A 81 -6.83 -2.17 33.27
C ALA A 81 -8.35 -2.41 33.25
N GLU A 82 -9.04 -1.85 34.25
CA GLU A 82 -10.48 -1.86 34.46
C GLU A 82 -11.27 -1.07 33.40
N ASP A 83 -10.67 -0.02 32.81
CA ASP A 83 -11.34 0.87 31.85
C ASP A 83 -11.47 0.25 30.44
N PHE A 84 -10.71 -0.82 30.18
CA PHE A 84 -10.72 -1.50 28.89
C PHE A 84 -12.08 -2.22 28.68
N PRO A 85 -12.84 -1.89 27.61
CA PRO A 85 -14.15 -2.47 27.35
C PRO A 85 -14.07 -3.86 26.70
N ASP A 86 -15.19 -4.57 26.62
CA ASP A 86 -15.27 -5.74 25.74
C ASP A 86 -14.99 -5.38 24.28
N VAL A 87 -14.32 -6.30 23.57
CA VAL A 87 -13.96 -6.17 22.15
C VAL A 87 -14.37 -7.42 21.39
N ASP A 88 -15.17 -7.26 20.34
CA ASP A 88 -15.41 -8.30 19.35
C ASP A 88 -14.34 -8.23 18.26
N VAL A 89 -13.58 -9.31 18.05
CA VAL A 89 -12.60 -9.43 16.97
C VAL A 89 -13.21 -10.21 15.81
N PHE A 90 -13.60 -9.50 14.75
CA PHE A 90 -14.19 -10.08 13.54
C PHE A 90 -13.14 -10.38 12.48
N ILE A 91 -13.10 -11.63 12.02
CA ILE A 91 -12.22 -12.10 10.95
C ILE A 91 -13.08 -12.51 9.75
N ALA A 92 -13.09 -11.70 8.69
CA ALA A 92 -13.89 -11.97 7.50
C ALA A 92 -13.21 -12.96 6.54
N THR A 93 -13.98 -13.92 6.04
CA THR A 93 -13.55 -14.83 4.97
C THR A 93 -14.70 -15.13 4.00
N HIS A 94 -14.37 -15.34 2.73
CA HIS A 94 -15.30 -15.71 1.67
C HIS A 94 -14.92 -17.04 1.02
N ASN A 95 -13.72 -17.13 0.42
CA ASN A 95 -13.23 -18.33 -0.27
C ASN A 95 -11.79 -18.73 0.08
N GLU A 96 -11.18 -18.03 1.04
CA GLU A 96 -9.82 -18.29 1.47
C GLU A 96 -9.70 -19.69 2.07
N ALA A 97 -8.55 -20.35 1.85
CA ALA A 97 -8.32 -21.68 2.38
C ALA A 97 -8.20 -21.63 3.92
N PRO A 98 -8.66 -22.68 4.64
CA PRO A 98 -8.51 -22.76 6.10
C PRO A 98 -7.05 -22.56 6.56
N GLU A 99 -6.07 -23.01 5.78
CA GLU A 99 -4.64 -22.83 6.09
C GLU A 99 -4.16 -21.38 6.05
N LEU A 100 -4.74 -20.54 5.18
CA LEU A 100 -4.47 -19.11 5.18
C LEU A 100 -5.11 -18.45 6.41
N LEU A 101 -6.37 -18.79 6.65
CA LEU A 101 -7.16 -18.27 7.77
C LEU A 101 -6.59 -18.68 9.14
N TYR A 102 -6.01 -19.88 9.24
CA TYR A 102 -5.36 -20.40 10.44
C TYR A 102 -4.35 -19.40 11.00
N LYS A 103 -3.56 -18.73 10.16
CA LYS A 103 -2.53 -17.78 10.59
C LYS A 103 -3.13 -16.58 11.31
N THR A 104 -4.16 -16.00 10.71
CA THR A 104 -4.86 -14.83 11.24
C THR A 104 -5.63 -15.16 12.51
N VAL A 105 -6.41 -16.26 12.51
CA VAL A 105 -7.15 -16.70 13.72
C VAL A 105 -6.17 -17.03 14.84
N ASN A 106 -5.09 -17.75 14.54
CA ASN A 106 -4.04 -18.05 15.52
C ASN A 106 -3.46 -16.76 16.11
N ALA A 107 -3.10 -15.76 15.30
CA ALA A 107 -2.59 -14.48 15.82
C ALA A 107 -3.61 -13.73 16.69
N CYS A 108 -4.90 -13.77 16.33
CA CYS A 108 -5.94 -13.17 17.17
C CYS A 108 -6.00 -13.82 18.57
N THR A 109 -5.72 -15.12 18.69
CA THR A 109 -5.68 -15.82 20.00
C THR A 109 -4.49 -15.42 20.89
N PHE A 110 -3.52 -14.68 20.35
CA PHE A 110 -2.37 -14.15 21.10
C PHE A 110 -2.49 -12.64 21.38
N LEU A 111 -3.63 -12.00 21.08
CA LEU A 111 -3.82 -10.58 21.37
C LEU A 111 -3.69 -10.33 22.88
N GLU A 112 -2.79 -9.41 23.24
CA GLU A 112 -2.63 -8.96 24.60
C GLU A 112 -3.75 -7.98 24.94
N TYR A 113 -4.33 -8.17 26.12
CA TYR A 113 -5.39 -7.34 26.68
C TYR A 113 -5.33 -7.42 28.20
N PRO A 114 -5.66 -6.35 28.96
CA PRO A 114 -5.55 -6.40 30.42
C PRO A 114 -6.42 -7.49 31.06
N ASP A 115 -7.62 -7.70 30.52
CA ASP A 115 -8.49 -8.82 30.85
C ASP A 115 -8.77 -9.67 29.60
N PRO A 116 -8.10 -10.82 29.42
CA PRO A 116 -8.32 -11.68 28.25
C PRO A 116 -9.76 -12.15 28.07
N ALA A 117 -10.59 -12.17 29.13
CA ALA A 117 -12.00 -12.59 29.04
C ALA A 117 -12.88 -11.58 28.29
N LYS A 118 -12.40 -10.33 28.12
CA LYS A 118 -13.07 -9.26 27.37
C LYS A 118 -12.80 -9.30 25.85
N VAL A 119 -11.99 -10.25 25.37
CA VAL A 119 -11.64 -10.37 23.95
C VAL A 119 -12.39 -11.54 23.32
N HIS A 120 -13.36 -11.24 22.48
CA HIS A 120 -14.25 -12.23 21.87
C HIS A 120 -13.92 -12.40 20.39
N ILE A 121 -13.31 -13.52 20.00
CA ILE A 121 -12.84 -13.74 18.63
C ILE A 121 -13.89 -14.49 17.81
N TYR A 122 -14.28 -13.95 16.65
CA TYR A 122 -15.28 -14.53 15.75
C TYR A 122 -14.77 -14.63 14.31
N VAL A 123 -14.84 -15.82 13.75
CA VAL A 123 -14.66 -16.06 12.31
C VAL A 123 -16.00 -15.85 11.61
N CYS A 124 -16.07 -14.80 10.79
CA CYS A 124 -17.24 -14.42 10.02
C CYS A 124 -17.11 -15.00 8.61
N ASP A 125 -17.84 -16.07 8.32
CA ASP A 125 -17.68 -16.87 7.10
C ASP A 125 -18.87 -16.74 6.14
N ASP A 126 -18.60 -16.09 5.00
CA ASP A 126 -19.59 -15.77 3.99
C ASP A 126 -20.14 -16.98 3.22
N GLY A 127 -19.43 -18.11 3.32
CA GLY A 127 -19.80 -19.36 2.66
C GLY A 127 -20.47 -20.39 3.56
N GLY A 128 -20.55 -20.15 4.88
CA GLY A 128 -21.10 -21.13 5.81
C GLY A 128 -20.38 -22.50 5.78
N ARG A 129 -19.05 -22.51 5.59
CA ARG A 129 -18.21 -23.68 5.31
C ARG A 129 -17.84 -24.46 6.58
N ASP A 130 -18.11 -25.76 6.57
CA ASP A 130 -17.84 -26.65 7.72
C ASP A 130 -16.35 -26.75 8.08
N SER A 131 -15.46 -26.68 7.08
CA SER A 131 -14.00 -26.68 7.32
C SER A 131 -13.54 -25.44 8.09
N VAL A 132 -14.20 -24.30 7.90
CA VAL A 132 -13.91 -23.06 8.63
C VAL A 132 -14.50 -23.11 10.04
N ARG A 133 -15.70 -23.68 10.19
CA ARG A 133 -16.29 -23.94 11.51
C ARG A 133 -15.38 -24.83 12.37
N ALA A 134 -14.88 -25.93 11.79
CA ALA A 134 -13.96 -26.84 12.48
C ALA A 134 -12.65 -26.14 12.88
N LEU A 135 -12.12 -25.27 12.00
CA LEU A 135 -10.94 -24.45 12.32
C LEU A 135 -11.19 -23.49 13.49
N ALA A 136 -12.31 -22.77 13.49
CA ALA A 136 -12.67 -21.84 14.56
C ALA A 136 -12.78 -22.58 15.90
N GLN A 137 -13.49 -23.71 15.92
CA GLN A 137 -13.60 -24.58 17.11
C GLN A 137 -12.24 -25.08 17.59
N ARG A 138 -11.37 -25.54 16.67
CA ARG A 138 -10.02 -26.03 17.01
C ARG A 138 -9.15 -24.96 17.68
N LEU A 139 -9.32 -23.69 17.31
CA LEU A 139 -8.56 -22.56 17.86
C LEU A 139 -9.27 -21.85 19.02
N GLY A 140 -10.45 -22.31 19.44
CA GLY A 140 -11.23 -21.70 20.52
C GLY A 140 -11.90 -20.37 20.13
N ALA A 141 -12.09 -20.11 18.84
CA ALA A 141 -12.80 -18.94 18.34
C ALA A 141 -14.28 -19.24 18.05
N GLY A 142 -15.13 -18.23 18.19
CA GLY A 142 -16.52 -18.28 17.75
C GLY A 142 -16.64 -18.37 16.23
N TYR A 143 -17.72 -18.98 15.74
CA TYR A 143 -18.01 -19.10 14.31
C TYR A 143 -19.37 -18.51 13.98
N ILE A 144 -19.39 -17.55 13.05
CA ILE A 144 -20.59 -16.91 12.53
C ILE A 144 -20.61 -17.13 11.02
N GLY A 145 -21.34 -18.15 10.58
CA GLY A 145 -21.49 -18.48 9.16
C GLY A 145 -22.81 -17.99 8.59
N MET A 146 -22.77 -17.37 7.42
CA MET A 146 -23.96 -16.91 6.69
C MET A 146 -24.07 -17.67 5.37
N ARG A 147 -25.03 -18.59 5.24
CA ARG A 147 -25.32 -19.25 3.95
C ARG A 147 -26.06 -18.27 3.05
N GLU A 148 -25.73 -18.27 1.75
CA GLU A 148 -26.40 -17.47 0.70
C GLU A 148 -26.24 -15.95 0.81
N ASN A 149 -25.14 -15.44 1.38
CA ASN A 149 -24.95 -14.00 1.42
C ASN A 149 -24.83 -13.40 -0.01
N ARG A 150 -25.56 -12.31 -0.25
CA ARG A 150 -25.55 -11.54 -1.49
C ARG A 150 -24.94 -10.15 -1.34
N GLN A 151 -24.62 -9.74 -0.12
CA GLN A 151 -24.11 -8.42 0.24
C GLN A 151 -22.60 -8.44 0.54
N ALA A 152 -21.92 -9.54 0.19
CA ALA A 152 -20.49 -9.73 0.37
C ALA A 152 -20.02 -9.39 1.80
N LYS A 153 -18.82 -8.85 1.96
CA LYS A 153 -18.20 -8.59 3.26
C LYS A 153 -19.06 -7.70 4.19
N ALA A 154 -19.74 -6.68 3.65
CA ALA A 154 -20.64 -5.82 4.43
C ALA A 154 -21.79 -6.62 5.07
N GLY A 155 -22.45 -7.49 4.28
CA GLY A 155 -23.51 -8.36 4.77
C GLY A 155 -23.03 -9.32 5.86
N ASN A 156 -21.85 -9.91 5.66
CA ASN A 156 -21.23 -10.83 6.62
C ASN A 156 -20.95 -10.13 7.96
N TYR A 157 -20.38 -8.93 7.93
CA TYR A 157 -20.15 -8.15 9.14
C TYR A 157 -21.44 -7.66 9.80
N ASN A 158 -22.45 -7.23 9.06
CA ASN A 158 -23.74 -6.86 9.64
C ASN A 158 -24.44 -8.07 10.29
N HIS A 159 -24.27 -9.26 9.72
CA HIS A 159 -24.78 -10.51 10.28
C HIS A 159 -24.07 -10.86 11.61
N ALA A 160 -22.77 -10.62 11.71
CA ALA A 160 -22.02 -10.76 12.94
C ALA A 160 -22.40 -9.68 13.97
N LEU A 161 -22.52 -8.43 13.54
CA LEU A 161 -22.92 -7.28 14.37
C LEU A 161 -24.23 -7.55 15.11
N ALA A 162 -25.21 -8.18 14.46
CA ALA A 162 -26.50 -8.53 15.05
C ALA A 162 -26.46 -9.69 16.08
N ARG A 163 -25.32 -10.37 16.26
CA ARG A 163 -25.16 -11.54 17.15
C ARG A 163 -24.20 -11.33 18.30
N THR A 164 -23.51 -10.20 18.33
CA THR A 164 -22.53 -9.86 19.35
C THR A 164 -22.81 -8.45 19.88
N SER A 165 -22.26 -8.11 21.04
CA SER A 165 -22.68 -6.91 21.79
C SER A 165 -21.53 -6.06 22.34
N SER A 166 -20.27 -6.40 22.04
CA SER A 166 -19.11 -5.72 22.63
C SER A 166 -19.02 -4.26 22.18
N PRO A 167 -18.70 -3.29 23.07
CA PRO A 167 -18.65 -1.87 22.72
C PRO A 167 -17.69 -1.52 21.57
N LEU A 168 -16.61 -2.28 21.42
CA LEU A 168 -15.64 -2.11 20.33
C LEU A 168 -15.62 -3.33 19.41
N ILE A 169 -15.34 -3.07 18.14
CA ILE A 169 -15.21 -4.10 17.10
C ILE A 169 -13.86 -3.94 16.42
N ALA A 170 -12.99 -4.94 16.52
CA ALA A 170 -11.78 -5.04 15.73
C ALA A 170 -12.04 -5.86 14.47
N THR A 171 -11.63 -5.37 13.29
CA THR A 171 -11.87 -6.08 12.02
C THR A 171 -10.57 -6.49 11.34
N PHE A 172 -10.50 -7.74 10.89
CA PHE A 172 -9.39 -8.30 10.12
C PHE A 172 -9.87 -9.05 8.87
N ASP A 173 -9.16 -8.88 7.76
CA ASP A 173 -9.27 -9.79 6.61
C ASP A 173 -8.63 -11.14 6.93
N ALA A 174 -9.06 -12.21 6.25
CA ALA A 174 -8.55 -13.58 6.41
C ALA A 174 -7.01 -13.72 6.34
N ASP A 175 -6.32 -12.79 5.67
CA ASP A 175 -4.87 -12.79 5.47
C ASP A 175 -4.13 -11.68 6.24
N MET A 176 -4.81 -10.92 7.09
CA MET A 176 -4.22 -9.83 7.87
C MET A 176 -3.88 -10.32 9.28
N ILE A 177 -2.59 -10.60 9.52
CA ILE A 177 -2.11 -11.20 10.75
C ILE A 177 -1.79 -10.08 11.75
N PRO A 178 -2.55 -9.91 12.85
CA PRO A 178 -2.25 -8.90 13.85
C PRO A 178 -1.01 -9.26 14.67
N ARG A 179 -0.31 -8.22 15.14
CA ARG A 179 0.66 -8.31 16.23
C ARG A 179 -0.08 -8.41 17.55
N ARG A 180 0.53 -9.05 18.55
CA ARG A 180 -0.12 -9.26 19.84
C ARG A 180 -0.52 -7.96 20.54
N THR A 181 0.24 -6.89 20.31
CA THR A 181 0.01 -5.57 20.92
C THR A 181 -1.09 -4.76 20.24
N PHE A 182 -1.75 -5.28 19.19
CA PHE A 182 -2.73 -4.52 18.40
C PHE A 182 -3.76 -3.81 19.29
N LEU A 183 -4.47 -4.55 20.15
CA LEU A 183 -5.53 -3.96 21.00
C LEU A 183 -4.98 -2.98 22.04
N LEU A 184 -3.85 -3.28 22.69
CA LEU A 184 -3.20 -2.38 23.64
C LEU A 184 -2.78 -1.05 23.00
N ARG A 185 -2.48 -1.06 21.70
CA ARG A 185 -2.04 0.12 20.95
C ARG A 185 -3.18 0.86 20.24
N THR A 186 -4.41 0.35 20.26
CA THR A 186 -5.56 0.96 19.59
C THR A 186 -6.73 1.29 20.51
N VAL A 187 -7.05 0.44 21.48
CA VAL A 187 -8.21 0.61 22.38
C VAL A 187 -8.10 1.87 23.25
N PRO A 188 -6.95 2.23 23.83
CA PRO A 188 -6.86 3.39 24.70
C PRO A 188 -7.41 4.69 24.09
N TYR A 189 -7.29 4.87 22.77
CA TYR A 189 -7.82 6.05 22.08
C TYR A 189 -9.33 6.26 22.23
N PHE A 190 -10.10 5.19 22.44
CA PHE A 190 -11.56 5.25 22.65
C PHE A 190 -11.95 5.66 24.07
N LEU A 191 -10.98 5.72 25.00
CA LEU A 191 -11.18 6.12 26.40
C LEU A 191 -10.95 7.62 26.60
N LEU A 192 -10.56 8.36 25.56
CA LEU A 192 -10.36 9.80 25.62
C LEU A 192 -11.71 10.53 25.74
N PRO A 193 -11.98 11.26 26.84
CA PRO A 193 -13.31 11.82 27.12
C PRO A 193 -13.75 12.89 26.10
N ASP A 194 -12.81 13.68 25.57
CA ASP A 194 -13.10 14.80 24.65
C ASP A 194 -13.05 14.42 23.16
N VAL A 195 -12.88 13.12 22.86
CA VAL A 195 -12.74 12.64 21.48
C VAL A 195 -13.89 11.69 21.15
N ARG A 196 -14.83 12.16 20.31
CA ARG A 196 -15.91 11.31 19.77
C ARG A 196 -15.36 10.38 18.66
N LEU A 197 -14.45 9.47 19.02
CA LEU A 197 -13.80 8.56 18.08
C LEU A 197 -14.76 7.47 17.62
N GLY A 198 -15.08 7.45 16.32
CA GLY A 198 -15.88 6.39 15.72
C GLY A 198 -15.03 5.22 15.22
N LEU A 199 -13.79 5.50 14.81
CA LEU A 199 -12.93 4.51 14.16
C LEU A 199 -11.44 4.87 14.29
N LEU A 200 -10.62 3.86 14.55
CA LEU A 200 -9.17 3.94 14.50
C LEU A 200 -8.60 2.94 13.49
N GLN A 201 -7.94 3.46 12.46
CA GLN A 201 -7.26 2.72 11.41
C GLN A 201 -5.77 2.60 11.71
N THR A 202 -5.24 1.39 11.70
CA THR A 202 -3.78 1.17 11.67
C THR A 202 -3.34 0.90 10.23
N PRO A 203 -2.08 1.12 9.83
CA PRO A 203 -1.67 0.92 8.45
C PRO A 203 -1.93 -0.51 7.94
N GLN A 204 -2.49 -0.62 6.75
CA GLN A 204 -2.52 -1.88 6.02
C GLN A 204 -1.17 -2.07 5.33
N SER A 205 -0.31 -2.90 5.93
CA SER A 205 1.01 -3.24 5.42
C SER A 205 1.12 -4.72 5.10
N PHE A 206 2.21 -5.13 4.43
CA PHE A 206 2.32 -6.46 3.83
C PHE A 206 3.67 -7.09 4.14
N TYR A 207 3.67 -8.37 4.52
CA TYR A 207 4.90 -9.08 4.85
C TYR A 207 5.60 -9.69 3.63
N ASN A 208 4.90 -9.84 2.50
CA ASN A 208 5.46 -10.28 1.24
C ASN A 208 5.77 -9.09 0.31
N GLN A 209 6.73 -9.31 -0.58
CA GLN A 209 7.09 -8.34 -1.61
C GLN A 209 5.91 -8.12 -2.55
N ASP A 210 5.62 -6.85 -2.85
CA ASP A 210 4.67 -6.53 -3.92
C ASP A 210 5.29 -6.72 -5.31
N LEU A 211 4.48 -6.54 -6.35
CA LEU A 211 4.94 -6.70 -7.73
C LEU A 211 5.94 -5.62 -8.15
N PHE A 212 5.91 -4.42 -7.58
CA PHE A 212 6.86 -3.36 -7.93
C PHE A 212 8.25 -3.72 -7.42
N GLN A 213 8.33 -4.15 -6.16
CA GLN A 213 9.54 -4.69 -5.55
C GLN A 213 10.03 -5.91 -6.34
N PHE A 214 9.16 -6.90 -6.54
CA PHE A 214 9.55 -8.21 -7.08
C PHE A 214 9.88 -8.20 -8.57
N ASN A 215 9.03 -7.60 -9.41
CA ASN A 215 9.24 -7.58 -10.86
C ASN A 215 10.37 -6.61 -11.24
N LEU A 216 10.61 -5.54 -10.47
CA LEU A 216 11.69 -4.59 -10.76
C LEU A 216 13.00 -4.91 -10.01
N TYR A 217 13.12 -6.05 -9.34
CA TYR A 217 14.32 -6.43 -8.56
C TYR A 217 14.71 -5.35 -7.53
N ALA A 218 13.72 -4.67 -6.97
CA ALA A 218 13.87 -3.50 -6.11
C ALA A 218 13.53 -3.82 -4.64
N GLU A 219 13.54 -5.10 -4.25
CA GLU A 219 13.04 -5.57 -2.95
C GLU A 219 13.83 -5.05 -1.74
N LYS A 220 15.03 -4.52 -1.97
CA LYS A 220 15.87 -3.87 -0.97
C LYS A 220 15.86 -2.34 -1.06
N GLY A 221 15.41 -1.80 -2.20
CA GLY A 221 15.56 -0.38 -2.54
C GLY A 221 14.28 0.44 -2.41
N ILE A 222 13.11 -0.22 -2.45
CA ILE A 222 11.82 0.48 -2.39
C ILE A 222 10.86 -0.12 -1.36
N PRO A 223 10.06 0.72 -0.68
CA PRO A 223 8.96 0.27 0.15
C PRO A 223 7.83 -0.36 -0.65
N ASN A 224 6.93 -1.05 0.05
CA ASN A 224 5.69 -1.52 -0.53
C ASN A 224 4.87 -0.32 -1.06
N GLU A 225 4.25 -0.48 -2.23
CA GLU A 225 3.51 0.58 -2.88
C GLU A 225 2.39 1.15 -2.01
N GLN A 226 1.70 0.29 -1.26
CA GLN A 226 0.56 0.65 -0.40
C GLN A 226 0.97 1.33 0.91
N ASP A 227 2.22 1.19 1.35
CA ASP A 227 2.71 1.87 2.54
C ASP A 227 2.61 3.40 2.37
N PHE A 228 2.74 3.92 1.16
CA PHE A 228 2.59 5.35 0.90
C PHE A 228 1.17 5.84 1.26
N PHE A 229 0.14 5.09 0.88
CA PHE A 229 -1.21 5.44 1.29
C PHE A 229 -1.41 5.24 2.80
N SER A 230 -1.12 4.04 3.30
CA SER A 230 -1.45 3.63 4.66
C SER A 230 -0.66 4.35 5.76
N ARG A 231 0.63 4.62 5.53
CA ARG A 231 1.56 5.19 6.53
C ARG A 231 1.83 6.68 6.34
N GLU A 232 1.36 7.29 5.24
CA GLU A 232 1.60 8.70 4.97
C GLU A 232 0.29 9.42 4.61
N ILE A 233 -0.33 9.11 3.47
CA ILE A 233 -1.51 9.83 2.99
C ILE A 233 -2.69 9.73 3.98
N ASN A 234 -2.99 8.53 4.48
CA ASN A 234 -4.13 8.33 5.37
C ASN A 234 -3.94 9.03 6.73
N ILE A 235 -2.70 9.15 7.19
CA ILE A 235 -2.34 9.91 8.40
C ILE A 235 -2.53 11.40 8.15
N LEU A 236 -2.12 11.91 6.99
CA LEU A 236 -2.32 13.32 6.64
C LEU A 236 -3.81 13.69 6.57
N ARG A 237 -4.68 12.74 6.22
CA ARG A 237 -6.13 12.90 6.22
C ARG A 237 -6.75 13.06 7.62
N ASN A 238 -6.02 12.72 8.69
CA ASN A 238 -6.42 13.10 10.05
C ASN A 238 -6.61 14.62 10.18
N ALA A 239 -5.81 15.41 9.46
CA ALA A 239 -5.88 16.87 9.49
C ALA A 239 -7.25 17.39 9.05
N THR A 240 -8.03 16.65 8.27
CA THR A 240 -9.36 17.08 7.80
C THR A 240 -10.49 16.22 8.35
N ASN A 241 -10.21 15.33 9.33
CA ASN A 241 -11.11 14.27 9.77
C ASN A 241 -11.64 13.45 8.59
N THR A 242 -10.76 13.03 7.69
CA THR A 242 -11.12 12.22 6.52
C THR A 242 -10.34 10.92 6.41
N ALA A 243 -9.73 10.45 7.52
CA ALA A 243 -9.02 9.19 7.53
C ALA A 243 -9.95 8.04 7.08
N ALA A 244 -9.49 7.29 6.10
CA ALA A 244 -10.27 6.22 5.49
C ALA A 244 -10.14 4.93 6.30
N TYR A 245 -11.26 4.25 6.46
CA TYR A 245 -11.29 2.84 6.81
C TYR A 245 -10.91 2.02 5.58
N THR A 246 -9.94 1.12 5.71
CA THR A 246 -9.40 0.30 4.62
C THR A 246 -9.79 -1.18 4.72
N GLY A 247 -10.90 -1.46 5.41
CA GLY A 247 -11.53 -2.78 5.48
C GLY A 247 -10.91 -3.74 6.50
N SER A 248 -9.72 -3.47 7.02
CA SER A 248 -9.01 -4.33 7.97
C SER A 248 -8.05 -3.51 8.83
N ASN A 249 -7.60 -4.10 9.94
CA ASN A 249 -6.60 -3.53 10.85
C ASN A 249 -7.15 -2.29 11.58
N THR A 250 -8.40 -2.41 12.02
CA THR A 250 -9.20 -1.27 12.49
C THR A 250 -9.96 -1.65 13.73
N VAL A 251 -10.11 -0.70 14.66
CA VAL A 251 -11.07 -0.77 15.77
C VAL A 251 -12.18 0.26 15.53
N ILE A 252 -13.42 -0.14 15.72
CA ILE A 252 -14.62 0.66 15.45
C ILE A 252 -15.48 0.71 16.72
N LEU A 253 -16.00 1.89 17.03
CA LEU A 253 -16.99 2.06 18.09
C LEU A 253 -18.34 1.52 17.61
N ARG A 254 -18.87 0.49 18.27
CA ARG A 254 -20.12 -0.18 17.88
C ARG A 254 -21.29 0.79 17.79
N SER A 255 -21.50 1.61 18.82
CA SER A 255 -22.62 2.56 18.86
C SER A 255 -22.58 3.56 17.69
N ALA A 256 -21.38 3.99 17.28
CA ALA A 256 -21.21 4.85 16.12
C ALA A 256 -21.56 4.14 14.81
N LEU A 257 -21.16 2.87 14.68
CA LEU A 257 -21.48 2.04 13.53
C LEU A 257 -22.99 1.75 13.44
N GLU A 258 -23.64 1.46 14.56
CA GLU A 258 -25.09 1.26 14.64
C GLU A 258 -25.87 2.55 14.33
N GLU A 259 -25.40 3.72 14.78
CA GLU A 259 -26.00 5.03 14.48
C GLU A 259 -26.05 5.30 12.96
N ILE A 260 -25.03 4.87 12.20
CA ILE A 260 -25.00 5.03 10.74
C ILE A 260 -25.69 3.89 9.97
N GLY A 261 -26.32 2.95 10.68
CA GLY A 261 -27.06 1.82 10.11
C GLY A 261 -26.21 0.59 9.75
N GLY A 262 -25.06 0.42 10.39
CA GLY A 262 -24.13 -0.68 10.13
C GLY A 262 -23.20 -0.44 8.92
N PHE A 263 -22.59 -1.51 8.43
CA PHE A 263 -21.77 -1.46 7.22
C PHE A 263 -22.65 -1.29 5.97
N PRO A 264 -22.32 -0.38 5.04
CA PRO A 264 -23.15 -0.12 3.86
C PRO A 264 -23.03 -1.24 2.82
N CYS A 265 -24.16 -1.81 2.41
CA CYS A 265 -24.22 -2.93 1.46
C CYS A 265 -24.35 -2.52 -0.03
N ASP A 266 -24.71 -1.27 -0.33
CA ASP A 266 -24.96 -0.78 -1.70
C ASP A 266 -23.71 -0.17 -2.38
N THR A 267 -22.53 -0.66 -2.01
CA THR A 267 -21.23 -0.21 -2.52
C THR A 267 -20.23 -1.37 -2.58
N VAL A 268 -19.26 -1.29 -3.49
CA VAL A 268 -18.17 -2.29 -3.61
C VAL A 268 -16.98 -2.00 -2.67
N THR A 269 -16.99 -0.86 -2.01
CA THR A 269 -16.01 -0.45 -0.97
C THR A 269 -16.80 0.03 0.24
N GLU A 270 -17.37 -0.93 0.96
CA GLU A 270 -18.15 -0.71 2.18
C GLU A 270 -17.33 -0.01 3.24
N ASP A 271 -16.04 -0.31 3.27
CA ASP A 271 -15.05 0.22 4.18
C ASP A 271 -14.92 1.74 4.08
N PHE A 272 -14.56 2.23 2.89
CA PHE A 272 -14.39 3.65 2.62
C PHE A 272 -15.70 4.41 2.88
N GLU A 273 -16.84 3.85 2.47
CA GLU A 273 -18.14 4.48 2.71
C GLU A 273 -18.51 4.53 4.22
N THR A 274 -18.16 3.50 5.00
CA THR A 274 -18.38 3.47 6.46
C THR A 274 -17.67 4.65 7.12
N SER A 275 -16.38 4.85 6.86
CA SER A 275 -15.63 5.98 7.45
C SER A 275 -16.24 7.34 7.11
N LEU A 276 -16.68 7.51 5.86
CA LEU A 276 -17.34 8.73 5.39
C LEU A 276 -18.72 8.95 6.04
N ARG A 277 -19.50 7.89 6.26
CA ARG A 277 -20.77 7.97 7.00
C ARG A 277 -20.55 8.32 8.47
N LEU A 278 -19.55 7.74 9.13
CA LEU A 278 -19.16 8.08 10.51
C LEU A 278 -18.80 9.57 10.64
N GLN A 279 -17.98 10.09 9.73
CA GLN A 279 -17.60 11.51 9.73
C GLN A 279 -18.82 12.43 9.52
N LYS A 280 -19.76 12.04 8.65
CA LYS A 280 -21.02 12.78 8.46
C LYS A 280 -21.93 12.75 9.69
N ALA A 281 -21.81 11.73 10.55
CA ALA A 281 -22.49 11.65 11.84
C ALA A 281 -21.75 12.42 12.96
N GLY A 282 -20.62 13.06 12.63
CA GLY A 282 -19.84 13.88 13.56
C GLY A 282 -18.80 13.10 14.37
N TYR A 283 -18.54 11.84 14.01
CA TYR A 283 -17.46 11.07 14.63
C TYR A 283 -16.10 11.40 14.03
N ILE A 284 -15.07 11.22 14.83
CA ILE A 284 -13.68 11.29 14.39
C ILE A 284 -13.28 9.93 13.84
N THR A 285 -12.66 9.91 12.66
CA THR A 285 -11.96 8.74 12.12
C THR A 285 -10.47 9.06 12.11
N TYR A 286 -9.66 8.21 12.74
CA TYR A 286 -8.25 8.49 12.98
C TYR A 286 -7.35 7.39 12.43
N ALA A 287 -6.23 7.75 11.79
CA ALA A 287 -5.21 6.82 11.32
C ALA A 287 -3.90 6.96 12.10
N THR A 288 -3.31 5.84 12.52
CA THR A 288 -2.00 5.80 13.19
C THR A 288 -0.88 5.41 12.23
N SER A 289 0.38 5.67 12.61
CA SER A 289 1.57 5.30 11.82
C SER A 289 2.14 3.92 12.12
N GLU A 290 1.76 3.33 13.24
CA GLU A 290 2.33 2.09 13.74
C GLU A 290 1.72 0.88 13.03
N VAL A 291 2.57 0.07 12.38
CA VAL A 291 2.14 -1.18 11.74
C VAL A 291 1.87 -2.24 12.82
N LEU A 292 0.59 -2.53 13.03
CA LEU A 292 0.10 -3.47 14.04
C LEU A 292 -0.50 -4.75 13.45
N ALA A 293 -0.59 -4.84 12.13
CA ALA A 293 -0.96 -6.06 11.42
C ALA A 293 -0.34 -6.04 10.02
N ALA A 294 -0.03 -7.22 9.48
CA ALA A 294 0.52 -7.35 8.14
C ALA A 294 -0.14 -8.50 7.38
N GLY A 295 -0.44 -8.28 6.10
CA GLY A 295 -1.08 -9.30 5.27
C GLY A 295 -0.34 -9.62 3.97
N LEU A 296 -1.08 -10.18 3.01
CA LEU A 296 -0.58 -10.57 1.70
C LEU A 296 -0.95 -9.57 0.60
N SER A 297 0.05 -9.14 -0.16
CA SER A 297 -0.14 -8.36 -1.38
C SER A 297 -0.40 -9.26 -2.59
N THR A 298 -1.00 -8.71 -3.64
CA THR A 298 -1.30 -9.43 -4.87
C THR A 298 -0.03 -9.92 -5.57
N THR A 299 -0.01 -11.18 -6.00
CA THR A 299 1.18 -11.81 -6.60
C THR A 299 1.15 -11.87 -8.13
N THR A 300 0.08 -11.39 -8.78
CA THR A 300 -0.03 -11.36 -10.26
C THR A 300 -0.51 -10.00 -10.76
N VAL A 301 -0.05 -9.59 -11.94
CA VAL A 301 -0.42 -8.28 -12.53
C VAL A 301 -1.94 -8.17 -12.71
N ALA A 302 -2.59 -9.25 -13.14
CA ALA A 302 -4.04 -9.27 -13.32
C ALA A 302 -4.81 -9.07 -12.01
N SER A 303 -4.37 -9.69 -10.91
CA SER A 303 -5.01 -9.54 -9.60
C SER A 303 -4.83 -8.13 -9.04
N MET A 304 -3.63 -7.55 -9.21
CA MET A 304 -3.33 -6.16 -8.83
C MET A 304 -4.22 -5.17 -9.59
N ILE A 305 -4.29 -5.26 -10.93
CA ILE A 305 -5.13 -4.38 -11.76
C ILE A 305 -6.61 -4.50 -11.35
N SER A 306 -7.11 -5.74 -11.16
CA SER A 306 -8.49 -5.98 -10.73
C SER A 306 -8.78 -5.36 -9.37
N GLN A 307 -7.82 -5.42 -8.43
CA GLN A 307 -7.92 -4.79 -7.12
C GLN A 307 -7.99 -3.26 -7.25
N ARG A 308 -7.12 -2.64 -8.05
CA ARG A 308 -7.10 -1.18 -8.26
C ARG A 308 -8.37 -0.68 -8.96
N ILE A 309 -8.90 -1.43 -9.94
CA ILE A 309 -10.19 -1.12 -10.57
C ILE A 309 -11.31 -1.09 -9.54
N ARG A 310 -11.39 -2.09 -8.66
CA ARG A 310 -12.42 -2.14 -7.61
C ARG A 310 -12.35 -0.92 -6.69
N TRP A 311 -11.16 -0.56 -6.25
CA TRP A 311 -10.95 0.60 -5.38
C TRP A 311 -11.31 1.90 -6.07
N ALA A 312 -10.90 2.07 -7.33
CA ALA A 312 -11.22 3.25 -8.12
C ALA A 312 -12.72 3.47 -8.23
N ARG A 313 -13.42 2.41 -8.62
CA ARG A 313 -14.87 2.46 -8.79
C ARG A 313 -15.58 2.67 -7.47
N GLY A 314 -15.17 1.94 -6.43
CA GLY A 314 -15.75 2.03 -5.11
C GLY A 314 -15.61 3.42 -4.48
N VAL A 315 -14.41 4.03 -4.52
CA VAL A 315 -14.21 5.38 -3.97
C VAL A 315 -15.10 6.40 -4.67
N ILE A 316 -15.17 6.37 -6.01
CA ILE A 316 -16.04 7.26 -6.80
C ILE A 316 -17.51 7.02 -6.43
N GLN A 317 -17.94 5.76 -6.35
CA GLN A 317 -19.29 5.38 -5.98
C GLN A 317 -19.65 5.87 -4.57
N SER A 318 -18.81 5.61 -3.57
CA SER A 318 -19.05 5.98 -2.17
C SER A 318 -19.12 7.50 -1.97
N ILE A 319 -18.28 8.28 -2.66
CA ILE A 319 -18.35 9.75 -2.62
C ILE A 319 -19.67 10.26 -3.21
N ARG A 320 -20.18 9.60 -4.26
CA ARG A 320 -21.50 9.93 -4.85
C ARG A 320 -22.65 9.55 -3.93
N ASN A 321 -22.68 8.29 -3.49
CA ASN A 321 -23.74 7.74 -2.64
C ASN A 321 -23.98 8.61 -1.41
N THR A 322 -22.90 9.12 -0.82
CA THR A 322 -22.95 9.94 0.38
C THR A 322 -23.10 11.44 0.10
N GLY A 323 -23.00 11.89 -1.15
CA GLY A 323 -23.00 13.31 -1.52
C GLY A 323 -21.87 14.11 -0.87
N ALA A 324 -20.70 13.49 -0.65
CA ALA A 324 -19.64 14.05 0.20
C ALA A 324 -19.18 15.44 -0.25
N LEU A 325 -19.19 15.73 -1.56
CA LEU A 325 -18.74 17.01 -2.10
C LEU A 325 -19.73 18.17 -1.87
N ARG A 326 -21.01 17.87 -1.59
CA ARG A 326 -22.10 18.87 -1.52
C ARG A 326 -22.76 18.97 -0.15
N THR A 327 -22.61 17.96 0.70
CA THR A 327 -23.24 17.91 2.03
C THR A 327 -22.74 19.03 2.95
N GLY A 328 -23.66 19.63 3.72
CA GLY A 328 -23.32 20.55 4.82
C GLY A 328 -22.82 19.86 6.09
N LYS A 329 -22.93 18.52 6.16
CA LYS A 329 -22.47 17.71 7.30
C LYS A 329 -20.93 17.53 7.36
N LEU A 330 -20.20 17.97 6.34
CA LEU A 330 -18.75 17.91 6.27
C LEU A 330 -18.16 19.31 6.16
N SER A 331 -17.04 19.55 6.86
CA SER A 331 -16.29 20.80 6.76
C SER A 331 -15.78 21.02 5.33
N LEU A 332 -15.52 22.28 4.94
CA LEU A 332 -14.94 22.57 3.62
C LEU A 332 -13.60 21.83 3.39
N PRO A 333 -12.64 21.79 4.34
CA PRO A 333 -11.42 21.00 4.18
C PRO A 333 -11.69 19.51 3.97
N ALA A 334 -12.67 18.92 4.67
CA ALA A 334 -13.05 17.53 4.46
C ALA A 334 -13.59 17.30 3.04
N ARG A 335 -14.45 18.20 2.54
CA ARG A 335 -14.99 18.13 1.17
C ARG A 335 -13.90 18.23 0.12
N LEU A 336 -12.90 19.09 0.31
CA LEU A 336 -11.75 19.21 -0.58
C LEU A 336 -10.86 17.96 -0.53
N SER A 337 -10.66 17.36 0.65
CA SER A 337 -9.91 16.10 0.78
C SER A 337 -10.64 14.93 0.10
N TYR A 338 -11.97 14.88 0.16
CA TYR A 338 -12.76 13.92 -0.62
C TYR A 338 -12.76 14.21 -2.12
N LEU A 339 -12.73 15.48 -2.53
CA LEU A 339 -12.51 15.84 -3.94
C LEU A 339 -11.13 15.35 -4.40
N ASN A 340 -10.10 15.47 -3.57
CA ASN A 340 -8.77 14.94 -3.88
C ASN A 340 -8.79 13.41 -3.99
N ALA A 341 -9.48 12.73 -3.07
CA ALA A 341 -9.66 11.27 -3.12
C ALA A 341 -10.35 10.80 -4.42
N TRP A 342 -11.30 11.59 -4.92
CA TRP A 342 -11.94 11.35 -6.22
C TRP A 342 -10.97 11.58 -7.38
N LEU A 343 -10.34 12.76 -7.40
CA LEU A 343 -9.45 13.21 -8.49
C LEU A 343 -8.15 12.39 -8.56
N TYR A 344 -7.73 11.76 -7.46
CA TYR A 344 -6.62 10.82 -7.45
C TYR A 344 -6.79 9.73 -8.51
N TRP A 345 -7.98 9.17 -8.67
CA TRP A 345 -8.22 8.15 -9.70
C TRP A 345 -8.22 8.70 -11.13
N TRP A 346 -8.31 10.02 -11.29
CA TRP A 346 -8.13 10.70 -12.58
C TRP A 346 -6.65 11.01 -12.88
N SER A 347 -5.73 10.84 -11.91
CA SER A 347 -4.30 11.03 -12.15
C SER A 347 -3.77 10.10 -13.24
N PHE A 348 -4.34 8.91 -13.38
CA PHE A 348 -4.02 7.94 -14.43
C PHE A 348 -4.33 8.48 -15.83
N LEU A 349 -5.44 9.20 -16.00
CA LEU A 349 -5.75 9.90 -17.25
C LEU A 349 -4.81 11.10 -17.45
N CYS A 350 -4.57 11.88 -16.40
CA CYS A 350 -3.61 12.99 -16.44
C CYS A 350 -2.22 12.51 -16.88
N ARG A 351 -1.78 11.36 -16.37
CA ARG A 351 -0.52 10.73 -16.73
C ARG A 351 -0.46 10.38 -18.21
N MET A 352 -1.54 9.83 -18.77
CA MET A 352 -1.63 9.55 -20.20
C MET A 352 -1.55 10.84 -21.03
N ILE A 353 -2.24 11.90 -20.60
CA ILE A 353 -2.17 13.21 -21.25
C ILE A 353 -0.73 13.75 -21.20
N PHE A 354 -0.02 13.65 -20.08
CA PHE A 354 1.38 14.09 -19.97
C PHE A 354 2.36 13.27 -20.81
N ILE A 355 2.07 11.99 -21.08
CA ILE A 355 2.86 11.16 -22.00
C ILE A 355 2.60 11.58 -23.44
N LEU A 356 1.33 11.76 -23.81
CA LEU A 356 0.91 12.05 -25.18
C LEU A 356 1.15 13.50 -25.60
N ALA A 357 1.07 14.47 -24.69
CA ALA A 357 1.21 15.91 -25.01
C ALA A 357 2.51 16.24 -25.78
N PRO A 358 3.71 15.86 -25.32
CA PRO A 358 4.94 16.11 -26.08
C PRO A 358 5.02 15.25 -27.35
N VAL A 359 4.41 14.06 -27.39
CA VAL A 359 4.35 13.22 -28.60
C VAL A 359 3.48 13.88 -29.67
N LEU A 360 2.31 14.40 -29.30
CA LEU A 360 1.41 15.11 -30.21
C LEU A 360 2.10 16.30 -30.87
N PHE A 361 2.85 17.07 -30.09
CA PHE A 361 3.65 18.17 -30.62
C PHE A 361 4.82 17.71 -31.49
N ALA A 362 5.66 16.80 -30.97
CA ALA A 362 6.90 16.42 -31.64
C ALA A 362 6.72 15.50 -32.86
N LEU A 363 5.67 14.67 -32.86
CA LEU A 363 5.40 13.70 -33.93
C LEU A 363 4.37 14.18 -34.95
N PHE A 364 3.38 14.97 -34.52
CA PHE A 364 2.22 15.34 -35.33
C PHE A 364 2.04 16.86 -35.49
N ASP A 365 2.96 17.66 -34.96
CA ASP A 365 2.94 19.13 -35.01
C ASP A 365 1.66 19.76 -34.39
N VAL A 366 0.97 19.02 -33.52
CA VAL A 366 -0.20 19.53 -32.79
C VAL A 366 0.33 20.42 -31.66
N ARG A 367 0.09 21.72 -31.76
CA ARG A 367 0.50 22.69 -30.73
C ARG A 367 -0.50 22.68 -29.58
N LEU A 368 -0.08 22.31 -28.37
CA LEU A 368 -0.94 22.30 -27.18
C LEU A 368 -0.75 23.53 -26.28
N VAL A 369 0.37 24.22 -26.45
CA VAL A 369 0.79 25.36 -25.63
C VAL A 369 1.36 26.41 -26.59
N VAL A 370 0.73 27.59 -26.62
CA VAL A 370 1.23 28.76 -27.34
C VAL A 370 2.10 29.56 -26.37
N CYS A 371 3.42 29.49 -26.55
CA CYS A 371 4.35 30.30 -25.77
C CYS A 371 5.74 30.35 -26.41
N GLY A 372 6.50 31.39 -26.07
CA GLY A 372 7.93 31.43 -26.36
C GLY A 372 8.75 30.55 -25.39
N PHE A 373 9.98 30.21 -25.76
CA PHE A 373 10.88 29.42 -24.89
C PHE A 373 11.17 30.13 -23.56
N TRP A 374 11.52 31.42 -23.60
CA TRP A 374 11.83 32.19 -22.38
C TRP A 374 10.62 32.44 -21.51
N GLU A 375 9.47 32.70 -22.14
CA GLU A 375 8.19 32.82 -21.46
C GLU A 375 7.85 31.52 -20.71
N LEU A 376 7.97 30.37 -21.38
CA LEU A 376 7.76 29.08 -20.74
C LEU A 376 8.68 28.90 -19.54
N LEU A 377 9.98 29.15 -19.67
CA LEU A 377 10.91 29.03 -18.54
C LEU A 377 10.56 29.98 -17.39
N PHE A 378 10.14 31.20 -17.68
CA PHE A 378 9.79 32.20 -16.67
C PHE A 378 8.61 31.74 -15.79
N PHE A 379 7.57 31.15 -16.39
CA PHE A 379 6.40 30.68 -15.62
C PHE A 379 6.56 29.25 -15.10
N TRP A 380 7.07 28.32 -15.93
CA TRP A 380 7.15 26.90 -15.59
C TRP A 380 8.28 26.60 -14.60
N LEU A 381 9.47 27.17 -14.77
CA LEU A 381 10.65 26.76 -14.01
C LEU A 381 10.50 27.07 -12.50
N PRO A 382 10.03 28.26 -12.06
CA PRO A 382 9.82 28.53 -10.64
C PRO A 382 8.77 27.59 -10.02
N ALA A 383 7.67 27.33 -10.72
CA ALA A 383 6.62 26.40 -10.27
C ALA A 383 7.16 24.97 -10.18
N PHE A 384 7.94 24.52 -11.16
CA PHE A 384 8.56 23.20 -11.17
C PHE A 384 9.55 23.03 -10.01
N LEU A 385 10.49 23.97 -9.85
CA LEU A 385 11.53 23.90 -8.80
C LEU A 385 10.94 24.01 -7.39
N SER A 386 9.99 24.92 -7.17
CA SER A 386 9.34 25.07 -5.87
C SER A 386 8.52 23.83 -5.49
N ASN A 387 7.80 23.21 -6.43
CA ASN A 387 7.12 21.94 -6.19
C ASN A 387 8.12 20.81 -5.89
N ARG A 388 9.23 20.72 -6.61
CA ARG A 388 10.29 19.72 -6.31
C ARG A 388 10.84 19.91 -4.90
N ALA A 389 11.12 21.15 -4.51
CA ALA A 389 11.58 21.47 -3.16
C ALA A 389 10.51 21.14 -2.10
N ALA A 390 9.24 21.44 -2.35
CA ALA A 390 8.15 21.11 -1.43
C ALA A 390 8.01 19.58 -1.24
N MET A 391 8.13 18.79 -2.31
CA MET A 391 8.06 17.32 -2.19
C MET A 391 9.18 16.75 -1.30
N LEU A 392 10.37 17.37 -1.26
CA LEU A 392 11.46 16.94 -0.37
C LEU A 392 11.12 17.13 1.12
N TYR A 393 10.32 18.15 1.44
CA TYR A 393 9.89 18.41 2.81
C TYR A 393 8.58 17.71 3.20
N LEU A 394 7.85 17.18 2.23
CA LEU A 394 6.55 16.58 2.46
C LEU A 394 6.66 15.19 3.11
N GLY A 395 7.56 14.35 2.59
CA GLY A 395 7.51 12.91 2.86
C GLY A 395 8.56 12.34 3.82
N THR A 396 8.24 11.16 4.33
CA THR A 396 9.10 10.28 5.15
C THR A 396 9.98 9.38 4.30
N ASN A 397 10.41 9.85 3.12
CA ASN A 397 11.18 9.09 2.13
C ASN A 397 10.52 7.74 1.71
N ILE A 398 9.22 7.53 1.97
CA ILE A 398 8.48 6.32 1.57
C ILE A 398 8.22 6.33 0.06
N ARG A 399 7.96 7.51 -0.50
CA ARG A 399 7.60 7.70 -1.90
C ARG A 399 8.24 8.96 -2.47
N SER A 400 8.80 8.83 -3.67
CA SER A 400 9.28 9.98 -4.45
C SER A 400 8.34 10.27 -5.62
N ALA A 401 8.37 11.51 -6.12
CA ALA A 401 7.60 11.92 -7.30
C ALA A 401 7.91 11.05 -8.53
N ARG A 402 9.16 10.58 -8.68
CA ARG A 402 9.57 9.63 -9.71
C ARG A 402 8.84 8.30 -9.56
N TRP A 403 8.83 7.73 -8.36
CA TRP A 403 8.17 6.45 -8.11
C TRP A 403 6.66 6.55 -8.27
N SER A 404 6.02 7.64 -7.86
CA SER A 404 4.59 7.87 -8.13
C SER A 404 4.30 7.84 -9.63
N GLN A 405 5.11 8.56 -10.42
CA GLN A 405 4.98 8.59 -11.88
C GLN A 405 5.19 7.22 -12.53
N ILE A 406 6.16 6.41 -12.06
CA ILE A 406 6.39 5.05 -12.59
C ILE A 406 5.14 4.20 -12.38
N ILE A 407 4.55 4.25 -11.18
CA ILE A 407 3.34 3.48 -10.86
C ILE A 407 2.14 3.96 -11.66
N ASP A 408 1.94 5.27 -11.79
CA ASP A 408 0.89 5.84 -12.63
C ASP A 408 1.07 5.41 -14.09
N THR A 409 2.30 5.38 -14.60
CA THR A 409 2.59 4.94 -15.97
C THR A 409 2.21 3.47 -16.17
N ILE A 410 2.54 2.61 -15.21
CA ILE A 410 2.25 1.16 -15.24
C ILE A 410 0.74 0.88 -15.25
N LEU A 411 -0.03 1.65 -14.47
CA LEU A 411 -1.46 1.40 -14.26
C LEU A 411 -2.37 2.19 -15.21
N ALA A 412 -1.90 3.30 -15.77
CA ALA A 412 -2.73 4.24 -16.53
C ALA A 412 -3.56 3.58 -17.65
N PRO A 413 -3.01 2.73 -18.54
CA PRO A 413 -3.78 2.13 -19.61
C PRO A 413 -4.99 1.31 -19.15
N TYR A 414 -4.97 0.80 -17.91
CA TYR A 414 -5.98 -0.13 -17.39
C TYR A 414 -7.02 0.52 -16.51
N LEU A 415 -6.71 1.69 -15.92
CA LEU A 415 -7.60 2.37 -14.99
C LEU A 415 -8.45 3.46 -15.65
N ILE A 416 -8.02 4.02 -16.78
CA ILE A 416 -8.73 5.13 -17.46
C ILE A 416 -10.19 4.76 -17.74
N TRP A 417 -10.45 3.67 -18.45
CA TRP A 417 -11.82 3.31 -18.82
C TRP A 417 -12.72 2.97 -17.63
N PRO A 418 -12.30 2.11 -16.68
CA PRO A 418 -13.09 1.86 -15.49
C PRO A 418 -13.44 3.13 -14.69
N VAL A 419 -12.48 4.06 -14.55
CA VAL A 419 -12.70 5.34 -13.85
C VAL A 419 -13.66 6.24 -14.62
N LEU A 420 -13.52 6.34 -15.94
CA LEU A 420 -14.42 7.12 -16.80
C LEU A 420 -15.85 6.57 -16.74
N LEU A 421 -16.02 5.26 -16.89
CA LEU A 421 -17.33 4.61 -16.87
C LEU A 421 -18.02 4.76 -15.53
N GLU A 422 -17.30 4.52 -14.42
CA GLU A 422 -17.88 4.77 -13.10
C GLU A 422 -18.20 6.24 -12.92
N SER A 423 -17.34 7.15 -13.36
CA SER A 423 -17.60 8.60 -13.34
C SER A 423 -18.75 9.03 -14.27
N ALA A 424 -19.16 8.23 -15.24
CA ALA A 424 -20.37 8.46 -16.02
C ALA A 424 -21.63 7.85 -15.36
N GLY A 425 -21.49 7.14 -14.24
CA GLY A 425 -22.59 6.47 -13.54
C GLY A 425 -22.86 5.04 -14.03
N ILE A 426 -22.02 4.50 -14.91
CA ILE A 426 -22.18 3.16 -15.47
C ILE A 426 -21.55 2.15 -14.52
N ARG A 427 -22.38 1.50 -13.70
CA ARG A 427 -21.94 0.54 -12.66
C ARG A 427 -21.49 -0.81 -13.22
N GLN A 428 -20.49 -1.43 -12.60
CA GLN A 428 -20.15 -2.83 -12.87
C GLN A 428 -21.15 -3.72 -12.14
N ARG A 429 -21.73 -4.69 -12.85
CA ARG A 429 -22.73 -5.58 -12.26
C ARG A 429 -22.14 -6.78 -11.52
N THR A 430 -20.90 -7.17 -11.84
CA THR A 430 -20.25 -8.36 -11.27
C THR A 430 -18.77 -8.11 -10.99
N PHE A 431 -18.32 -8.58 -9.83
CA PHE A 431 -16.91 -8.56 -9.42
C PHE A 431 -16.46 -9.97 -9.03
N LYS A 432 -15.28 -10.38 -9.48
CA LYS A 432 -14.68 -11.68 -9.12
C LYS A 432 -13.68 -11.48 -7.99
N VAL A 433 -13.90 -12.15 -6.86
CA VAL A 433 -13.00 -12.12 -5.69
C VAL A 433 -11.58 -12.49 -6.11
N THR A 434 -10.60 -11.71 -5.63
CA THR A 434 -9.20 -11.91 -5.95
C THR A 434 -8.70 -13.22 -5.34
N ASP A 435 -8.02 -14.06 -6.11
CA ASP A 435 -7.38 -15.26 -5.57
C ASP A 435 -6.16 -14.85 -4.72
N LYS A 436 -6.24 -15.09 -3.42
CA LYS A 436 -5.15 -14.83 -2.45
C LYS A 436 -4.15 -15.99 -2.36
N LYS A 437 -4.28 -17.05 -3.17
CA LYS A 437 -3.32 -18.16 -3.20
C LYS A 437 -2.07 -17.78 -3.99
N LYS A 438 -0.93 -17.78 -3.31
CA LYS A 438 0.39 -17.71 -3.96
C LYS A 438 0.70 -19.07 -4.60
N ARG A 439 0.86 -19.08 -5.93
CA ARG A 439 1.27 -20.24 -6.71
C ARG A 439 2.66 -20.01 -7.30
N ARG A 440 3.35 -21.08 -7.66
CA ARG A 440 4.56 -21.00 -8.49
C ARG A 440 4.14 -20.63 -9.91
N GLU A 441 4.02 -19.33 -10.14
CA GLU A 441 3.56 -18.80 -11.41
C GLU A 441 4.50 -17.72 -11.92
N ARG A 442 4.48 -17.54 -13.24
CA ARG A 442 5.16 -16.45 -13.91
C ARG A 442 4.28 -15.21 -13.80
N THR A 443 4.81 -14.12 -13.26
CA THR A 443 4.04 -12.87 -13.10
C THR A 443 3.85 -12.11 -14.42
N ALA A 444 4.57 -12.51 -15.48
CA ALA A 444 4.58 -11.87 -16.78
C ALA A 444 3.28 -12.07 -17.56
N SER A 445 2.87 -11.06 -18.31
CA SER A 445 1.75 -11.17 -19.26
C SER A 445 2.02 -10.33 -20.50
N PHE A 446 2.08 -11.00 -21.65
CA PHE A 446 2.37 -10.34 -22.93
C PHE A 446 1.31 -9.28 -23.29
N TRP A 447 0.04 -9.55 -23.00
CA TRP A 447 -1.05 -8.61 -23.32
C TRP A 447 -0.94 -7.28 -22.56
N TYR A 448 -0.44 -7.30 -21.31
CA TYR A 448 -0.22 -6.08 -20.54
C TYR A 448 1.04 -5.30 -20.98
N LEU A 449 1.84 -5.85 -21.89
CA LEU A 449 2.98 -5.15 -22.46
C LEU A 449 2.57 -4.21 -23.61
N ILE A 450 1.54 -4.59 -24.38
CA ILE A 450 1.18 -3.95 -25.66
C ILE A 450 0.95 -2.43 -25.53
N PRO A 451 0.14 -1.91 -24.58
CA PRO A 451 -0.11 -0.47 -24.49
C PRO A 451 1.18 0.33 -24.26
N HIS A 452 2.07 -0.19 -23.41
CA HIS A 452 3.36 0.44 -23.11
C HIS A 452 4.31 0.38 -24.31
N GLY A 453 4.33 -0.73 -25.04
CA GLY A 453 5.12 -0.88 -26.26
C GLY A 453 4.72 0.13 -27.34
N ILE A 454 3.42 0.33 -27.56
CA ILE A 454 2.89 1.34 -28.50
C ILE A 454 3.36 2.74 -28.10
N LEU A 455 3.23 3.10 -26.81
CA LEU A 455 3.66 4.41 -26.32
C LEU A 455 5.17 4.63 -26.46
N ILE A 456 5.99 3.58 -26.29
CA ILE A 456 7.44 3.64 -26.53
C ILE A 456 7.73 3.92 -28.00
N VAL A 457 7.10 3.17 -28.92
CA VAL A 457 7.30 3.35 -30.37
C VAL A 457 6.93 4.77 -30.77
N LEU A 458 5.79 5.29 -30.31
CA LEU A 458 5.37 6.66 -30.57
C LEU A 458 6.35 7.69 -29.98
N THR A 459 6.81 7.49 -28.75
CA THR A 459 7.77 8.39 -28.09
C THR A 459 9.12 8.41 -28.80
N VAL A 460 9.64 7.24 -29.21
CA VAL A 460 10.91 7.14 -29.95
C VAL A 460 10.76 7.77 -31.34
N ALA A 461 9.67 7.50 -32.05
CA ALA A 461 9.39 8.14 -33.34
C ALA A 461 9.30 9.67 -33.21
N ALA A 462 8.67 10.17 -32.13
CA ALA A 462 8.59 11.59 -31.81
C ALA A 462 9.99 12.19 -31.59
N ILE A 463 10.84 11.55 -30.78
CA ILE A 463 12.22 12.01 -30.54
C ILE A 463 13.01 12.06 -31.85
N LEU A 464 12.97 11.00 -32.66
CA LEU A 464 13.72 10.90 -33.91
C LEU A 464 13.27 11.97 -34.92
N ARG A 465 11.96 12.14 -35.12
CA ARG A 465 11.42 13.19 -35.99
C ARG A 465 11.80 14.58 -35.48
N PHE A 466 11.66 14.81 -34.18
CA PHE A 466 11.82 16.15 -33.59
C PHE A 466 13.28 16.62 -33.53
N ILE A 467 14.26 15.72 -33.49
CA ILE A 467 15.69 16.05 -33.54
C ILE A 467 16.18 16.24 -34.98
N ARG A 468 15.58 15.54 -35.95
CA ARG A 468 16.04 15.53 -37.35
C ARG A 468 16.16 16.95 -37.91
N GLY A 469 17.36 17.30 -38.36
CA GLY A 469 17.66 18.59 -38.99
C GLY A 469 17.85 19.76 -38.00
N LYS A 470 17.82 19.52 -36.68
CA LYS A 470 18.07 20.57 -35.68
C LYS A 470 19.52 20.58 -35.20
N TYR A 471 20.12 21.76 -35.18
CA TYR A 471 21.49 22.02 -34.72
C TYR A 471 21.57 23.36 -33.98
N GLY A 472 22.63 23.57 -33.19
CA GLY A 472 22.87 24.83 -32.47
C GLY A 472 21.70 25.26 -31.57
N MET A 473 21.27 26.52 -31.67
CA MET A 473 20.20 27.10 -30.85
C MET A 473 18.84 26.42 -31.02
N ALA A 474 18.58 25.78 -32.17
CA ALA A 474 17.34 25.03 -32.37
C ALA A 474 17.20 23.84 -31.41
N LEU A 475 18.32 23.24 -30.99
CA LEU A 475 18.34 22.20 -29.96
C LEU A 475 18.05 22.76 -28.58
N VAL A 476 18.55 23.96 -28.26
CA VAL A 476 18.27 24.64 -26.99
C VAL A 476 16.77 24.91 -26.86
N TYR A 477 16.13 25.47 -27.89
CA TYR A 477 14.68 25.71 -27.87
C TYR A 477 13.86 24.42 -27.85
N SER A 478 14.41 23.32 -28.34
CA SER A 478 13.77 21.99 -28.32
C SER A 478 13.95 21.24 -27.01
N SER A 479 14.83 21.72 -26.12
CA SER A 479 15.27 20.98 -24.92
C SER A 479 14.13 20.62 -23.97
N VAL A 480 13.14 21.49 -23.79
CA VAL A 480 12.00 21.24 -22.87
C VAL A 480 11.17 20.04 -23.34
N ILE A 481 10.85 19.97 -24.63
CA ILE A 481 10.09 18.85 -25.20
C ILE A 481 10.92 17.56 -25.18
N LEU A 482 12.20 17.64 -25.52
CA LEU A 482 13.12 16.49 -25.46
C LEU A 482 13.27 15.96 -24.04
N PHE A 483 13.34 16.85 -23.04
CA PHE A 483 13.36 16.50 -21.64
C PHE A 483 12.11 15.70 -21.26
N TRP A 484 10.91 16.18 -21.62
CA TRP A 484 9.66 15.47 -21.30
C TRP A 484 9.53 14.13 -22.05
N LEU A 485 9.91 14.07 -23.34
CA LEU A 485 9.93 12.82 -24.09
C LEU A 485 10.89 11.80 -23.45
N GLY A 486 12.10 12.21 -23.07
CA GLY A 486 13.07 11.35 -22.39
C GLY A 486 12.60 10.91 -21.00
N TYR A 487 12.05 11.83 -20.21
CA TYR A 487 11.50 11.55 -18.89
C TYR A 487 10.31 10.59 -18.93
N ASN A 488 9.43 10.74 -19.93
CA ASN A 488 8.31 9.82 -20.16
C ASN A 488 8.79 8.45 -20.66
N LEU A 489 9.76 8.43 -21.58
CA LEU A 489 10.36 7.20 -22.09
C LEU A 489 10.95 6.36 -20.95
N LEU A 490 11.62 7.01 -19.99
CA LEU A 490 12.12 6.34 -18.79
C LEU A 490 11.00 5.61 -18.03
N GLY A 491 9.90 6.31 -17.71
CA GLY A 491 8.76 5.68 -17.03
C GLY A 491 8.14 4.51 -17.82
N LEU A 492 8.07 4.64 -19.15
CA LEU A 492 7.59 3.57 -20.03
C LEU A 492 8.51 2.35 -20.04
N LEU A 493 9.83 2.54 -19.99
CA LEU A 493 10.80 1.44 -19.89
C LEU A 493 10.64 0.66 -18.58
N TYR A 494 10.42 1.35 -17.46
CA TYR A 494 10.07 0.69 -16.19
C TYR A 494 8.77 -0.10 -16.31
N ALA A 495 7.76 0.45 -17.00
CA ALA A 495 6.52 -0.26 -17.20
C ALA A 495 6.71 -1.54 -18.01
N VAL A 496 7.56 -1.52 -19.05
CA VAL A 496 7.97 -2.73 -19.77
C VAL A 496 8.67 -3.72 -18.85
N PHE A 497 9.67 -3.30 -18.07
CA PHE A 497 10.37 -4.20 -17.13
C PHE A 497 9.43 -4.83 -16.11
N PHE A 498 8.48 -4.04 -15.60
CA PHE A 498 7.44 -4.51 -14.70
C PHE A 498 6.57 -5.59 -15.36
N MET A 499 6.11 -5.37 -16.60
CA MET A 499 5.21 -6.28 -17.32
C MET A 499 5.89 -7.56 -17.83
N LEU A 500 7.20 -7.51 -18.08
CA LEU A 500 8.02 -8.70 -18.37
C LEU A 500 8.06 -9.69 -17.20
N GLY A 501 7.74 -9.23 -15.99
CA GLY A 501 7.57 -10.06 -14.81
C GLY A 501 8.83 -10.82 -14.39
N ARG A 502 8.62 -11.77 -13.47
CA ARG A 502 9.62 -12.66 -12.89
C ARG A 502 8.93 -13.94 -12.42
N GLU A 503 9.67 -15.04 -12.37
CA GLU A 503 9.18 -16.29 -11.80
C GLU A 503 9.38 -16.34 -10.29
N SER A 504 8.30 -16.63 -9.56
CA SER A 504 8.39 -16.96 -8.13
C SER A 504 8.69 -18.44 -7.95
N ARG A 505 9.85 -18.75 -7.37
CA ARG A 505 10.27 -20.13 -7.05
C ARG A 505 9.87 -20.58 -5.64
N ARG A 506 9.43 -19.64 -4.78
CA ARG A 506 9.13 -19.89 -3.37
C ARG A 506 7.64 -19.72 -3.10
N ILE A 507 7.11 -20.59 -2.23
CA ILE A 507 5.72 -20.53 -1.77
C ILE A 507 5.66 -19.62 -0.54
N SER A 508 6.47 -19.89 0.50
CA SER A 508 6.60 -19.04 1.68
C SER A 508 7.58 -17.87 1.48
N ASP A 509 7.24 -16.72 2.06
CA ASP A 509 8.13 -15.57 2.14
C ASP A 509 9.06 -15.71 3.36
N ARG A 510 10.30 -15.24 3.21
CA ARG A 510 11.29 -15.24 4.29
C ARG A 510 11.36 -13.86 4.90
N ILE A 511 11.31 -13.79 6.23
CA ILE A 511 11.36 -12.57 7.01
C ILE A 511 12.66 -12.60 7.81
N GLY A 512 13.39 -11.49 7.80
CA GLY A 512 14.57 -11.32 8.65
C GLY A 512 14.20 -11.45 10.12
N ALA A 513 14.95 -12.26 10.86
CA ALA A 513 14.73 -12.50 12.28
C ALA A 513 16.09 -12.68 12.98
N ARG A 514 16.16 -12.33 14.26
CA ARG A 514 17.38 -12.47 15.08
C ARG A 514 17.02 -13.02 16.45
N GLU A 515 16.52 -14.24 16.45
CA GLU A 515 16.08 -14.95 17.65
C GLU A 515 17.12 -15.97 18.09
N LYS A 516 17.18 -16.23 19.40
CA LYS A 516 18.02 -17.30 19.94
C LYS A 516 17.45 -18.64 19.50
N ALA A 517 18.32 -19.46 18.91
CA ALA A 517 18.01 -20.82 18.52
C ALA A 517 18.99 -21.79 19.18
N GLN A 518 18.49 -22.97 19.54
CA GLN A 518 19.31 -24.10 19.99
C GLN A 518 19.18 -25.20 18.94
N VAL A 519 20.30 -25.62 18.38
CA VAL A 519 20.37 -26.72 17.41
C VAL A 519 20.74 -27.98 18.16
N GLU A 520 19.93 -29.03 18.05
CA GLU A 520 20.12 -30.33 18.67
C GLU A 520 20.36 -31.36 17.55
N THR A 521 21.60 -31.87 17.46
CA THR A 521 22.00 -32.94 16.55
C THR A 521 22.37 -34.19 17.35
N ASP A 522 22.58 -35.32 16.67
CA ASP A 522 23.03 -36.56 17.31
C ASP A 522 24.39 -36.41 18.02
N GLY A 523 25.22 -35.45 17.58
CA GLY A 523 26.53 -35.17 18.18
C GLY A 523 26.53 -34.06 19.25
N GLY A 524 25.36 -33.59 19.68
CA GLY A 524 25.23 -32.62 20.77
C GLY A 524 24.34 -31.41 20.44
N SER A 525 24.30 -30.45 21.35
CA SER A 525 23.54 -29.21 21.15
C SER A 525 24.45 -27.98 21.14
N PHE A 526 24.16 -27.02 20.27
CA PHE A 526 24.89 -25.75 20.21
C PHE A 526 23.95 -24.57 19.97
N PRO A 527 24.28 -23.38 20.51
CA PRO A 527 23.50 -22.17 20.29
C PRO A 527 23.74 -21.61 18.88
N ALA A 528 22.72 -20.99 18.32
CA ALA A 528 22.75 -20.25 17.08
C ALA A 528 21.80 -19.05 17.16
N VAL A 529 21.86 -18.18 16.16
CA VAL A 529 20.93 -17.04 16.04
C VAL A 529 20.25 -17.11 14.69
N THR A 530 18.94 -16.90 14.62
CA THR A 530 18.26 -16.84 13.34
C THR A 530 18.77 -15.65 12.51
N GLU A 531 18.77 -15.81 11.19
CA GLU A 531 19.05 -14.75 10.22
C GLU A 531 17.80 -14.44 9.39
N ASP A 532 17.10 -15.48 8.96
CA ASP A 532 15.78 -15.40 8.36
C ASP A 532 14.92 -16.61 8.74
N VAL A 533 13.60 -16.40 8.76
CA VAL A 533 12.59 -17.41 9.08
C VAL A 533 11.48 -17.38 8.05
N SER A 534 10.87 -18.53 7.81
CA SER A 534 9.65 -18.72 7.02
C SER A 534 8.92 -19.94 7.53
N GLU A 535 7.68 -20.14 7.08
CA GLU A 535 6.88 -21.29 7.46
C GLU A 535 7.58 -22.63 7.17
N GLU A 536 8.29 -22.74 6.04
CA GLU A 536 8.91 -23.98 5.56
C GLU A 536 10.44 -24.02 5.76
N GLY A 537 11.07 -22.95 6.27
CA GLY A 537 12.52 -22.89 6.30
C GLY A 537 13.10 -21.84 7.22
N ILE A 538 14.33 -22.09 7.63
CA ILE A 538 15.09 -21.26 8.57
C ILE A 538 16.53 -21.10 8.07
N ALA A 539 17.11 -19.92 8.29
CA ALA A 539 18.54 -19.69 8.19
C ALA A 539 19.07 -19.27 9.57
N LEU A 540 20.18 -19.86 9.96
CA LEU A 540 20.86 -19.64 11.22
C LEU A 540 22.29 -19.15 10.96
N ARG A 541 22.71 -18.16 11.73
CA ARG A 541 24.10 -17.76 11.88
C ARG A 541 24.70 -18.54 13.05
N LEU A 542 25.80 -19.20 12.78
CA LEU A 542 26.56 -19.96 13.76
C LEU A 542 27.46 -19.01 14.57
N PRO A 543 27.80 -19.35 15.82
CA PRO A 543 28.82 -18.62 16.59
C PRO A 543 30.12 -18.54 15.78
N GLY A 544 30.77 -17.37 15.79
CA GLY A 544 31.99 -17.14 15.01
C GLY A 544 33.15 -18.06 15.43
N GLN A 545 34.00 -18.43 14.47
CA GLN A 545 35.25 -19.17 14.71
C GLN A 545 36.27 -18.40 15.56
N GLU A 546 36.02 -17.12 15.87
CA GLU A 546 36.91 -16.24 16.66
C GLU A 546 36.99 -16.61 18.15
N ALA A 547 36.17 -17.54 18.64
CA ALA A 547 36.14 -17.97 20.04
C ALA A 547 37.00 -19.23 20.35
N GLY A 548 37.91 -19.64 19.46
CA GLY A 548 38.89 -20.72 19.74
C GLY A 548 38.30 -22.11 20.03
N GLY A 549 37.00 -22.33 19.79
CA GLY A 549 36.32 -23.58 20.06
C GLY A 549 36.37 -24.57 18.89
N THR A 550 36.41 -25.86 19.23
CA THR A 550 36.23 -27.02 18.33
C THR A 550 35.02 -26.78 17.41
N PRO A 551 35.08 -27.15 16.11
CA PRO A 551 33.95 -26.95 15.21
C PRO A 551 32.71 -27.64 15.77
N PRO A 552 31.54 -26.96 15.85
CA PRO A 552 30.30 -27.63 16.21
C PRO A 552 30.08 -28.82 15.27
N HIS A 553 29.56 -29.94 15.77
CA HIS A 553 29.21 -31.08 14.91
C HIS A 553 28.04 -30.67 14.00
N LEU A 554 28.39 -30.09 12.85
CA LEU A 554 27.43 -29.52 11.92
C LEU A 554 26.65 -30.64 11.23
N PRO A 555 25.33 -30.51 11.12
CA PRO A 555 24.53 -31.51 10.44
C PRO A 555 24.90 -31.58 8.96
N GLU A 556 25.17 -32.79 8.46
CA GLU A 556 25.44 -33.03 7.05
C GLU A 556 24.20 -32.70 6.20
N LYS A 557 24.40 -32.33 4.94
CA LYS A 557 23.30 -32.02 4.03
C LYS A 557 22.35 -33.22 3.92
N GLY A 558 21.06 -33.00 4.14
CA GLY A 558 20.02 -34.02 4.14
C GLY A 558 19.76 -34.70 5.48
N SER A 559 20.65 -34.52 6.48
CA SER A 559 20.42 -35.04 7.82
C SER A 559 19.26 -34.34 8.53
N ARG A 560 18.58 -35.09 9.40
CA ARG A 560 17.50 -34.59 10.26
C ARG A 560 18.05 -34.20 11.63
N PHE A 561 17.53 -33.13 12.19
CA PHE A 561 17.91 -32.63 13.50
C PHE A 561 16.78 -31.76 14.07
N ARG A 562 16.89 -31.35 15.33
CA ARG A 562 15.89 -30.49 15.98
C ARG A 562 16.42 -29.08 16.16
N ILE A 563 15.55 -28.09 16.00
CA ILE A 563 15.82 -26.69 16.31
C ILE A 563 14.78 -26.21 17.31
N ARG A 564 15.20 -25.65 18.44
CA ARG A 564 14.31 -24.90 19.33
C ARG A 564 14.56 -23.42 19.16
N VAL A 565 13.51 -22.66 18.87
CA VAL A 565 13.56 -21.20 18.78
C VAL A 565 12.79 -20.61 19.94
N CYS A 566 13.44 -19.72 20.69
CA CYS A 566 12.87 -19.08 21.87
C CYS A 566 12.97 -17.56 21.75
N THR A 567 11.85 -16.90 22.00
CA THR A 567 11.73 -15.44 22.13
C THR A 567 11.28 -15.12 23.55
N ALA A 568 11.03 -13.84 23.86
CA ALA A 568 10.46 -13.44 25.15
C ALA A 568 9.02 -13.96 25.38
N HIS A 569 8.27 -14.25 24.31
CA HIS A 569 6.84 -14.57 24.39
C HIS A 569 6.48 -15.95 23.80
N TYR A 570 7.35 -16.51 22.96
CA TYR A 570 7.05 -17.69 22.17
C TYR A 570 8.21 -18.69 22.19
N ARG A 571 7.85 -19.97 22.17
CA ARG A 571 8.78 -21.09 22.06
C ARG A 571 8.25 -22.09 21.04
N ALA A 572 9.07 -22.46 20.07
CA ALA A 572 8.73 -23.47 19.08
C ALA A 572 9.85 -24.51 18.95
N SER A 573 9.48 -25.79 18.96
CA SER A 573 10.36 -26.90 18.60
C SER A 573 10.08 -27.32 17.15
N LEU A 574 11.13 -27.44 16.35
CA LEU A 574 11.05 -27.67 14.91
C LEU A 574 11.86 -28.92 14.54
N GLN A 575 11.27 -29.79 13.74
CA GLN A 575 12.00 -30.80 12.99
C GLN A 575 12.64 -30.13 11.78
N ALA A 576 13.94 -30.34 11.59
CA ALA A 576 14.72 -29.66 10.57
C ALA A 576 15.46 -30.66 9.68
N VAL A 577 15.57 -30.33 8.38
CA VAL A 577 16.40 -31.07 7.43
C VAL A 577 17.45 -30.13 6.86
N CYS A 578 18.73 -30.50 6.98
CA CYS A 578 19.84 -29.64 6.57
C CYS A 578 19.85 -29.46 5.05
N VAL A 579 19.82 -28.20 4.59
CA VAL A 579 19.94 -27.83 3.18
C VAL A 579 21.36 -27.39 2.85
N TYR A 580 22.00 -26.66 3.76
CA TYR A 580 23.38 -26.18 3.64
C TYR A 580 23.95 -25.90 5.02
N ALA A 581 25.17 -26.36 5.28
CA ALA A 581 25.96 -26.03 6.46
C ALA A 581 27.39 -25.69 6.01
N GLY A 582 27.86 -24.49 6.33
CA GLY A 582 29.21 -24.03 5.95
C GLY A 582 29.37 -22.53 6.10
N GLN A 583 30.62 -22.04 6.12
CA GLN A 583 30.95 -20.60 6.16
C GLN A 583 30.18 -19.82 7.25
N GLY A 584 30.03 -20.41 8.44
CA GLY A 584 29.32 -19.78 9.56
C GLY A 584 27.79 -19.71 9.41
N LYS A 585 27.22 -20.42 8.43
CA LYS A 585 25.78 -20.43 8.16
C LYS A 585 25.23 -21.86 8.11
N LEU A 586 24.05 -22.04 8.68
CA LEU A 586 23.24 -23.26 8.59
C LEU A 586 21.87 -22.89 8.04
N THR A 587 21.40 -23.61 7.03
CA THR A 587 20.04 -23.45 6.51
C THR A 587 19.34 -24.79 6.47
N ALA A 588 18.06 -24.79 6.83
CA ALA A 588 17.25 -25.99 6.88
C ALA A 588 15.82 -25.73 6.41
N THR A 589 15.17 -26.76 5.91
CA THR A 589 13.71 -26.81 5.85
C THR A 589 13.19 -27.21 7.22
N VAL A 590 12.08 -26.63 7.66
CA VAL A 590 11.53 -26.87 9.01
C VAL A 590 10.07 -27.24 8.98
N GLU A 591 9.67 -28.07 9.93
CA GLU A 591 8.28 -28.40 10.24
C GLU A 591 8.09 -28.33 11.77
N PRO A 592 7.06 -27.62 12.27
CA PRO A 592 6.83 -27.55 13.71
C PRO A 592 6.42 -28.88 14.35
N GLU A 593 6.94 -29.15 15.55
CA GLU A 593 6.57 -30.33 16.35
C GLU A 593 5.22 -30.11 17.06
N GLY A 594 4.14 -30.53 16.40
CA GLY A 594 2.78 -30.47 16.96
C GLY A 594 2.14 -29.07 16.89
N GLU A 595 0.89 -28.99 17.33
CA GLU A 595 0.05 -27.79 17.18
C GLU A 595 0.58 -26.61 17.99
N GLU A 596 1.03 -26.81 19.23
CA GLU A 596 1.57 -25.73 20.07
C GLU A 596 2.79 -25.08 19.44
N SER A 597 3.79 -25.89 19.03
CA SER A 597 4.98 -25.39 18.33
C SER A 597 4.60 -24.69 17.03
N ARG A 598 3.60 -25.19 16.30
CA ARG A 598 3.11 -24.56 15.07
C ARG A 598 2.52 -23.18 15.33
N ARG A 599 1.67 -23.06 16.36
CA ARG A 599 1.04 -21.80 16.75
C ARG A 599 2.09 -20.77 17.16
N HIS A 600 3.05 -21.16 17.99
CA HIS A 600 4.15 -20.30 18.42
C HIS A 600 5.12 -19.96 17.28
N TRP A 601 5.40 -20.91 16.38
CA TRP A 601 6.28 -20.66 15.24
C TRP A 601 5.73 -19.57 14.31
N LEU A 602 4.42 -19.58 14.06
CA LEU A 602 3.78 -18.51 13.30
C LEU A 602 3.89 -17.15 14.00
N GLN A 603 3.77 -17.10 15.34
CA GLN A 603 3.98 -15.84 16.06
C GLN A 603 5.43 -15.39 16.02
N ILE A 604 6.39 -16.32 16.13
CA ILE A 604 7.81 -16.01 15.92
C ILE A 604 8.01 -15.41 14.52
N ILE A 605 7.32 -15.88 13.48
CA ILE A 605 7.44 -15.30 12.13
C ILE A 605 6.77 -13.92 12.03
N HIS A 606 5.55 -13.77 12.56
CA HIS A 606 4.66 -12.65 12.21
C HIS A 606 4.45 -11.58 13.30
N ASP A 607 4.65 -11.88 14.59
CA ASP A 607 4.56 -10.90 15.69
C ASP A 607 5.84 -10.04 15.76
N ARG A 608 6.17 -9.38 14.66
CA ARG A 608 7.35 -8.53 14.51
C ARG A 608 7.14 -7.50 13.42
N GLU A 609 8.02 -6.51 13.38
CA GLU A 609 8.15 -5.68 12.20
C GLU A 609 8.82 -6.50 11.08
N HIS A 610 8.24 -6.50 9.89
CA HIS A 610 8.80 -7.24 8.75
C HIS A 610 10.08 -6.58 8.23
N SER A 611 10.95 -7.39 7.61
CA SER A 611 12.25 -6.94 7.10
C SER A 611 12.23 -6.20 5.75
N LEU A 612 11.04 -5.94 5.19
CA LEU A 612 10.93 -5.17 3.94
C LEU A 612 11.31 -3.69 4.16
N PRO A 613 11.85 -2.99 3.14
CA PRO A 613 12.23 -1.59 3.25
C PRO A 613 11.04 -0.71 3.65
N ARG A 614 11.30 0.22 4.56
CA ARG A 614 10.31 1.21 5.02
C ARG A 614 10.44 2.55 4.30
N GLU A 615 11.61 2.83 3.75
CA GLU A 615 11.96 4.05 3.04
C GLU A 615 12.73 3.68 1.76
N LEU A 616 12.77 4.61 0.81
CA LEU A 616 13.57 4.50 -0.40
C LEU A 616 15.05 4.53 -0.06
N ASP A 617 15.85 3.69 -0.73
CA ASP A 617 17.31 3.74 -0.64
C ASP A 617 17.83 5.07 -1.23
N PRO A 618 18.43 5.96 -0.42
CA PRO A 618 18.88 7.27 -0.88
C PRO A 618 20.07 7.21 -1.84
N TRP A 619 20.79 6.08 -1.88
CA TRP A 619 21.97 5.90 -2.74
C TRP A 619 21.64 5.24 -4.08
N MET A 620 20.42 4.75 -4.24
CA MET A 620 20.00 4.05 -5.44
C MET A 620 19.63 5.03 -6.55
N THR A 621 20.44 5.09 -7.61
CA THR A 621 20.17 5.95 -8.75
C THR A 621 19.26 5.26 -9.78
N VAL A 622 18.64 6.06 -10.66
CA VAL A 622 17.87 5.57 -11.80
C VAL A 622 18.72 4.68 -12.71
N TYR A 623 19.99 5.03 -12.91
CA TYR A 623 20.91 4.24 -13.72
C TYR A 623 21.16 2.88 -13.10
N ASP A 624 21.39 2.83 -11.78
CA ASP A 624 21.63 1.57 -11.06
C ASP A 624 20.42 0.63 -11.14
N GLU A 625 19.21 1.16 -10.95
CA GLU A 625 17.97 0.39 -11.04
C GLU A 625 17.76 -0.20 -12.44
N ILE A 626 17.92 0.60 -13.50
CA ILE A 626 17.79 0.13 -14.89
C ILE A 626 18.87 -0.91 -15.20
N ARG A 627 20.13 -0.60 -14.87
CA ARG A 627 21.27 -1.49 -15.10
C ARG A 627 21.08 -2.82 -14.37
N GLN A 628 20.62 -2.80 -13.13
CA GLN A 628 20.31 -4.00 -12.36
C GLN A 628 19.20 -4.81 -13.03
N ASN A 629 18.11 -4.16 -13.44
CA ASN A 629 17.00 -4.81 -14.13
C ASN A 629 17.44 -5.50 -15.43
N ALA A 630 18.29 -4.84 -16.22
CA ALA A 630 18.83 -5.37 -17.47
C ALA A 630 19.83 -6.51 -17.23
N LEU A 631 20.82 -6.31 -16.36
CA LEU A 631 21.86 -7.31 -16.08
C LEU A 631 21.30 -8.61 -15.49
N VAL A 632 20.37 -8.51 -14.53
CA VAL A 632 19.81 -9.69 -13.87
C VAL A 632 18.96 -10.50 -14.85
N ARG A 633 18.19 -9.85 -15.73
CA ARG A 633 17.43 -10.53 -16.77
C ARG A 633 18.34 -11.18 -17.82
N TRP A 634 19.39 -10.49 -18.23
CA TRP A 634 20.36 -11.05 -19.18
C TRP A 634 21.09 -12.27 -18.63
N LYS A 635 21.52 -12.25 -17.36
CA LYS A 635 22.17 -13.39 -16.69
C LYS A 635 21.26 -14.61 -16.52
N LYS A 636 19.93 -14.43 -16.48
CA LYS A 636 18.96 -15.52 -16.38
C LYS A 636 18.48 -16.06 -17.74
N GLY A 637 18.69 -15.30 -18.81
CA GLY A 637 18.41 -15.73 -20.18
C GLY A 637 19.54 -16.54 -20.81
N ARG A 638 20.71 -16.57 -20.16
CA ARG A 638 21.77 -17.56 -20.33
C ARG A 638 21.56 -18.67 -19.33
#